data_AF-A0A376U9X6-F1
#
_entry.id   AF-A0A376U9X6-F1
#
_cell.length_a   1.000
_cell.length_b   1.000
_cell.length_c   1.000
_cell.angle_alpha   90.00
_cell.angle_beta   90.00
_cell.angle_gamma   90.00
#
_symmetry.space_group_name_H-M   'P 1'
#
loop_
_entity.id
_entity.type
_entity.pdbx_description
1 polymer ?
#
loop_
_entity_poly.entity_id
_entity_poly.type
_entity_poly.pdbx_seq_one_letter_code
_entity_poly.pdbx_strand_id
1 'polypeptide(L)'
;MNRIYRVIWNCTLQVFQACSELTRRAGKTSTVNLRKSSGLTTKFSRLTLGVLLALSGSASGASLEVDNDQITNIDTDVAYDAYLVGWYGTGVLNILAGGNASLTTITTSVIGANEDSEGTVNVLGGTWRLYDSGNNARPLNVGQSGTGTLNIKQKGHVDGGYLRLGSSTGGVGTVNVEGEDSVLTTELFEIGSYGTGSLNITDKGYVTSSIVAILGYQAGSNGQVVVEKGGEWLIKNNDSSIEFQIGNQGTGEATIREGGLITAENTIIGGNATGVGTLNVQDQDSVITVRRLYNGYFGNGTLNISNNGLINNKEYSLVGVQDGSHGVVNVTDKGHWNFLGTGEAFRYIYIGDAGDGELNVSREGKVDSGIITAGMKETGTGNITVKDKNSVITNLGTNLGYDGHGEMNISNEGLVVSNGGSSLGYGETGVGNVSITTGGMWEVNKNVYTTIGVAGVGNLNISDGGKFVSQNITFLGDKASGIGTLNLMDATSSFDTVGINVGNFGSGIVNVSNGATLNSTGYGFIGGNASGKGIVNISTDSLWNLKTSSTNAQLLQVGVLGKGELNITTGGIVKARDTQIALNDKSKGDVRVDGQNSLLETFNMYVGTSGTGTLTLTNSGTLNVEGGEVYLGVFEPAVGTLNIGAAHG
;
A
#
# COMPACT_ATOMS: atom_id res chain seq x y z
N MET A 1 -9.96 40.72 -32.92
CA MET A 1 -10.49 39.40 -33.32
C MET A 1 -9.53 38.35 -32.78
N ASN A 2 -9.79 37.80 -31.59
CA ASN A 2 -8.94 36.75 -31.02
C ASN A 2 -9.68 35.43 -31.16
N ARG A 3 -9.13 34.50 -31.95
CA ARG A 3 -9.63 33.13 -32.10
C ARG A 3 -8.87 32.23 -31.13
N ILE A 4 -9.59 31.35 -30.44
CA ILE A 4 -9.02 30.40 -29.47
C ILE A 4 -9.02 29.02 -30.13
N TYR A 5 -7.86 28.38 -30.17
CA TYR A 5 -7.66 27.06 -30.75
C TYR A 5 -7.36 26.04 -29.67
N ARG A 6 -7.82 24.79 -29.84
CA ARG A 6 -7.27 23.64 -29.12
C ARG A 6 -6.03 23.15 -29.87
N VAL A 7 -4.93 22.99 -29.17
CA VAL A 7 -3.68 22.43 -29.69
C VAL A 7 -3.28 21.19 -28.91
N ILE A 8 -2.67 20.22 -29.59
CA ILE A 8 -2.04 19.03 -28.99
C ILE A 8 -0.55 19.02 -29.32
N TRP A 9 0.26 18.48 -28.42
CA TRP A 9 1.68 18.25 -28.64
C TRP A 9 1.88 16.92 -29.37
N ASN A 10 2.49 16.94 -30.55
CA ASN A 10 2.83 15.72 -31.28
C ASN A 10 4.26 15.29 -30.92
N CYS A 11 4.39 14.20 -30.15
CA CYS A 11 5.68 13.71 -29.67
C CYS A 11 6.62 13.23 -30.79
N THR A 12 6.08 12.73 -31.91
CA THR A 12 6.87 12.24 -33.05
C THR A 12 7.45 13.40 -33.88
N LEU A 13 6.68 14.48 -34.04
CA LEU A 13 7.09 15.64 -34.85
C LEU A 13 7.67 16.79 -34.03
N GLN A 14 7.58 16.71 -32.70
CA GLN A 14 7.96 17.76 -31.74
C GLN A 14 7.38 19.14 -32.07
N VAL A 15 6.10 19.20 -32.46
CA VAL A 15 5.38 20.45 -32.76
C VAL A 15 3.96 20.43 -32.17
N PHE A 16 3.44 21.62 -31.86
CA PHE A 16 2.03 21.81 -31.51
C PHE A 16 1.15 21.84 -32.77
N GLN A 17 0.11 21.01 -32.81
CA GLN A 17 -0.84 20.96 -33.92
C GLN A 17 -2.23 21.43 -33.46
N ALA A 18 -2.86 22.32 -34.22
CA ALA A 18 -4.21 22.81 -33.94
C ALA A 18 -5.28 21.79 -34.38
N CYS A 19 -6.16 21.43 -33.46
CA CYS A 19 -7.13 20.35 -33.63
C CYS A 19 -8.56 20.85 -33.87
N SER A 20 -8.89 22.04 -33.35
CA SER A 20 -10.20 22.68 -33.58
C SER A 20 -10.20 24.16 -33.17
N GLU A 21 -11.10 24.95 -33.79
CA GLU A 21 -11.40 26.34 -33.42
C GLU A 21 -12.69 26.37 -32.56
N LEU A 22 -12.65 27.00 -31.39
CA LEU A 22 -13.82 27.18 -30.53
C LEU A 22 -14.63 28.40 -31.00
N THR A 23 -15.80 28.17 -31.60
CA THR A 23 -16.73 29.24 -31.97
C THR A 23 -17.51 29.76 -30.75
N ARG A 24 -17.48 31.08 -30.50
CA ARG A 24 -18.36 31.73 -29.50
C ARG A 24 -19.76 31.95 -30.10
N ARG A 25 -20.80 31.40 -29.46
CA ARG A 25 -22.19 31.86 -29.66
C ARG A 25 -22.36 33.23 -29.00
N ALA A 26 -22.74 34.24 -29.78
CA ALA A 26 -23.17 35.54 -29.30
C ALA A 26 -24.61 35.46 -28.75
N GLY A 27 -24.82 35.96 -27.52
CA GLY A 27 -26.13 36.13 -26.92
C GLY A 27 -26.93 37.24 -27.59
N LYS A 28 -28.26 37.07 -27.64
CA LYS A 28 -29.21 38.11 -28.05
C LYS A 28 -29.50 39.02 -26.85
N THR A 29 -29.22 40.31 -26.98
CA THR A 29 -29.73 41.39 -26.12
C THR A 29 -31.06 41.91 -26.66
N SER A 30 -32.02 42.15 -25.76
CA SER A 30 -33.17 43.02 -25.99
C SER A 30 -33.11 44.21 -25.02
N THR A 31 -33.42 45.37 -25.55
CA THR A 31 -33.13 46.73 -25.08
C THR A 31 -34.23 47.40 -24.23
N VAL A 32 -33.85 48.54 -23.60
CA VAL A 32 -34.65 49.75 -23.24
C VAL A 32 -35.24 49.74 -21.80
N ASN A 33 -35.14 50.75 -20.90
CA ASN A 33 -34.84 52.20 -20.94
C ASN A 33 -34.31 52.68 -19.56
N LEU A 34 -33.39 53.65 -19.54
CA LEU A 34 -33.05 54.46 -18.35
C LEU A 34 -33.77 55.81 -18.42
N ARG A 35 -34.58 56.14 -17.39
CA ARG A 35 -35.01 57.52 -17.11
C ARG A 35 -34.67 57.89 -15.66
N LYS A 36 -34.31 59.18 -15.53
CA LYS A 36 -33.72 59.90 -14.39
C LYS A 36 -34.57 59.90 -13.11
N SER A 37 -33.85 60.11 -12.00
CA SER A 37 -34.31 60.32 -10.63
C SER A 37 -35.19 61.55 -10.38
N SER A 38 -35.96 61.53 -9.29
CA SER A 38 -35.98 62.59 -8.26
C SER A 38 -36.64 62.07 -6.97
N GLY A 39 -36.05 62.36 -5.81
CA GLY A 39 -36.41 61.77 -4.52
C GLY A 39 -37.60 62.42 -3.79
N LEU A 40 -37.95 61.85 -2.62
CA LEU A 40 -38.49 62.60 -1.48
C LEU A 40 -38.47 61.73 -0.20
N THR A 41 -38.05 62.35 0.89
CA THR A 41 -38.10 61.93 2.29
C THR A 41 -39.53 61.86 2.83
N THR A 42 -39.84 60.98 3.82
CA THR A 42 -40.21 61.35 5.23
C THR A 42 -40.85 60.21 6.04
N LYS A 43 -40.30 60.02 7.26
CA LYS A 43 -40.92 59.84 8.60
C LYS A 43 -41.80 58.63 8.98
N PHE A 44 -41.43 58.10 10.16
CA PHE A 44 -42.12 57.21 11.10
C PHE A 44 -43.59 57.55 11.43
N SER A 45 -44.40 56.52 11.72
CA SER A 45 -45.27 56.47 12.92
C SER A 45 -45.80 55.06 13.21
N ARG A 46 -45.86 54.71 14.50
CA ARG A 46 -46.50 53.53 15.10
C ARG A 46 -48.03 53.70 15.20
N LEU A 47 -48.81 52.61 15.12
CA LEU A 47 -49.93 52.23 16.03
C LEU A 47 -50.67 50.94 15.56
N THR A 48 -50.46 49.85 16.33
CA THR A 48 -51.40 48.84 16.89
C THR A 48 -52.63 48.25 16.16
N LEU A 49 -52.60 46.89 16.13
CA LEU A 49 -53.57 45.90 16.66
C LEU A 49 -54.82 45.46 15.85
N GLY A 50 -54.93 44.14 15.59
CA GLY A 50 -56.21 43.41 15.69
C GLY A 50 -56.60 42.37 14.63
N VAL A 51 -56.27 41.09 14.91
CA VAL A 51 -57.13 39.87 14.77
C VAL A 51 -57.41 39.23 13.39
N LEU A 52 -56.96 37.96 13.31
CA LEU A 52 -57.42 36.74 12.59
C LEU A 52 -57.99 36.83 11.15
N LEU A 53 -57.39 36.03 10.26
CA LEU A 53 -58.08 34.93 9.59
C LEU A 53 -57.08 33.96 8.97
N ALA A 54 -57.25 32.68 9.33
CA ALA A 54 -56.57 31.55 8.73
C ALA A 54 -56.82 31.52 7.22
N LEU A 55 -55.75 31.69 6.47
CA LEU A 55 -55.66 31.28 5.09
C LEU A 55 -54.46 30.36 5.02
N SER A 56 -54.74 29.08 4.77
CA SER A 56 -53.82 28.12 4.15
C SER A 56 -53.42 28.68 2.78
N GLY A 57 -52.52 29.65 2.80
CA GLY A 57 -51.84 30.19 1.65
C GLY A 57 -50.40 29.71 1.71
N SER A 58 -49.90 29.20 0.61
CA SER A 58 -48.52 28.83 0.38
C SER A 58 -47.59 29.89 0.98
N ALA A 59 -47.05 29.62 2.16
CA ALA A 59 -46.06 30.48 2.78
C ALA A 59 -44.81 30.37 1.89
N SER A 60 -44.46 31.47 1.23
CA SER A 60 -43.07 31.72 0.87
C SER A 60 -42.28 31.60 2.18
N GLY A 61 -41.56 30.50 2.39
CA GLY A 61 -40.85 30.27 3.64
C GLY A 61 -39.85 31.41 3.83
N ALA A 62 -39.89 32.08 4.98
CA ALA A 62 -38.74 32.89 5.38
C ALA A 62 -37.63 31.94 5.84
N SER A 63 -36.37 32.38 5.83
CA SER A 63 -35.32 31.67 6.57
C SER A 63 -35.62 31.74 8.06
N LEU A 64 -35.36 30.66 8.80
CA LEU A 64 -35.33 30.70 10.25
C LEU A 64 -33.96 31.22 10.69
N GLU A 65 -33.93 32.43 11.26
CA GLU A 65 -32.74 33.00 11.88
C GLU A 65 -32.80 32.77 13.40
N VAL A 66 -31.77 32.12 13.95
CA VAL A 66 -31.58 31.92 15.40
C VAL A 66 -30.22 32.51 15.75
N ASP A 67 -30.22 33.71 16.32
CA ASP A 67 -29.00 34.51 16.53
C ASP A 67 -29.14 35.48 17.71
N ASN A 68 -28.06 36.13 18.13
CA ASN A 68 -28.01 37.04 19.28
C ASN A 68 -28.45 36.38 20.60
N ASP A 69 -27.77 35.30 20.97
CA ASP A 69 -28.01 34.47 22.16
C ASP A 69 -29.39 33.80 22.19
N GLN A 70 -30.09 33.75 21.06
CA GLN A 70 -31.39 33.11 20.96
C GLN A 70 -31.30 31.59 21.09
N ILE A 71 -32.29 31.02 21.77
CA ILE A 71 -32.54 29.59 21.85
C ILE A 71 -33.93 29.32 21.27
N THR A 72 -34.00 28.52 20.21
CA THR A 72 -35.25 28.15 19.54
C THR A 72 -35.46 26.65 19.64
N ASN A 73 -36.69 26.23 19.97
CA ASN A 73 -37.07 24.82 20.05
C ASN A 73 -38.09 24.49 18.95
N ILE A 74 -37.89 23.37 18.26
CA ILE A 74 -38.83 22.79 17.31
C ILE A 74 -39.27 21.44 17.87
N ASP A 75 -40.55 21.32 18.19
CA ASP A 75 -41.22 20.12 18.70
C ASP A 75 -42.42 19.70 17.82
N THR A 76 -42.56 20.34 16.66
CA THR A 76 -43.61 20.11 15.66
C THR A 76 -43.03 20.07 14.24
N ASP A 77 -43.86 19.72 13.25
CA ASP A 77 -43.50 19.78 11.83
C ASP A 77 -43.40 21.26 11.37
N VAL A 78 -42.21 21.67 10.94
CA VAL A 78 -41.94 23.00 10.38
C VAL A 78 -41.07 22.90 9.13
N ALA A 79 -41.23 23.86 8.23
CA ALA A 79 -40.42 23.97 7.03
C ALA A 79 -40.05 25.43 6.76
N TYR A 80 -38.77 25.68 6.48
CA TYR A 80 -38.22 27.01 6.19
C TYR A 80 -37.37 26.97 4.92
N ASP A 81 -37.09 28.15 4.36
CA ASP A 81 -36.26 28.23 3.15
C ASP A 81 -34.80 27.88 3.42
N ALA A 82 -34.31 28.28 4.61
CA ALA A 82 -33.05 27.89 5.20
C ALA A 82 -33.12 28.00 6.73
N TYR A 83 -32.19 27.32 7.39
CA TYR A 83 -31.92 27.45 8.82
C TYR A 83 -30.58 28.16 9.00
N LEU A 84 -30.61 29.32 9.64
CA LEU A 84 -29.44 30.19 9.86
C LEU A 84 -29.23 30.33 11.36
N VAL A 85 -28.27 29.60 11.91
CA VAL A 85 -28.04 29.50 13.37
C VAL A 85 -26.68 30.09 13.72
N GLY A 86 -26.65 31.13 14.54
CA GLY A 86 -25.42 31.87 14.89
C GLY A 86 -24.86 32.62 13.68
N TRP A 87 -25.62 33.56 13.12
CA TRP A 87 -25.25 34.26 11.89
C TRP A 87 -24.24 35.39 12.15
N TYR A 88 -24.51 36.29 13.09
CA TYR A 88 -23.59 37.37 13.52
C TYR A 88 -23.13 37.23 14.98
N GLY A 89 -23.81 36.43 15.80
CA GLY A 89 -23.45 36.16 17.19
C GLY A 89 -23.68 34.69 17.53
N THR A 90 -24.17 34.44 18.75
CA THR A 90 -24.45 33.08 19.22
C THR A 90 -25.91 32.70 18.96
N GLY A 91 -26.16 31.44 18.59
CA GLY A 91 -27.53 30.92 18.43
C GLY A 91 -27.62 29.43 18.69
N VAL A 92 -28.71 28.98 19.30
CA VAL A 92 -28.96 27.56 19.61
C VAL A 92 -30.33 27.12 19.08
N LEU A 93 -30.34 26.12 18.20
CA LEU A 93 -31.56 25.49 17.72
C LEU A 93 -31.67 24.07 18.27
N ASN A 94 -32.74 23.75 18.99
CA ASN A 94 -33.04 22.40 19.43
C ASN A 94 -34.20 21.83 18.62
N ILE A 95 -34.01 20.68 18.01
CA ILE A 95 -35.04 19.90 17.33
C ILE A 95 -35.31 18.69 18.23
N LEU A 96 -36.41 18.77 18.97
CA LEU A 96 -36.77 17.82 20.02
C LEU A 96 -37.57 16.65 19.46
N ALA A 97 -37.79 15.61 20.28
CA ALA A 97 -38.65 14.49 19.93
C ALA A 97 -40.04 14.95 19.46
N GLY A 98 -40.48 14.44 18.31
CA GLY A 98 -41.72 14.87 17.64
C GLY A 98 -41.55 16.08 16.71
N GLY A 99 -40.44 16.81 16.83
CA GLY A 99 -40.07 17.89 15.91
C GLY A 99 -39.52 17.36 14.59
N ASN A 100 -39.89 18.03 13.51
CA ASN A 100 -39.44 17.72 12.16
C ASN A 100 -39.18 19.02 11.39
N ALA A 101 -37.91 19.36 11.24
CA ALA A 101 -37.44 20.52 10.53
C ALA A 101 -37.09 20.13 9.08
N SER A 102 -37.65 20.81 8.08
CA SER A 102 -37.42 20.51 6.67
C SER A 102 -37.23 21.76 5.81
N LEU A 103 -36.80 21.61 4.55
CA LEU A 103 -36.64 22.74 3.63
C LEU A 103 -37.84 22.91 2.70
N THR A 104 -38.29 24.15 2.51
CA THR A 104 -39.27 24.52 1.47
C THR A 104 -38.63 24.83 0.12
N THR A 105 -37.44 25.45 0.12
CA THR A 105 -36.76 25.93 -1.10
C THR A 105 -35.28 25.52 -1.16
N ILE A 106 -34.53 26.14 -2.06
CA ILE A 106 -33.21 25.68 -2.54
C ILE A 106 -32.03 26.45 -1.92
N THR A 107 -32.19 27.01 -0.72
CA THR A 107 -31.14 27.83 -0.11
C THR A 107 -30.22 27.04 0.83
N THR A 108 -29.02 27.57 1.08
CA THR A 108 -28.03 26.97 1.97
C THR A 108 -28.39 27.22 3.42
N SER A 109 -28.41 26.15 4.23
CA SER A 109 -28.51 26.28 5.69
C SER A 109 -27.13 26.38 6.32
N VAL A 110 -26.99 27.14 7.41
CA VAL A 110 -25.71 27.48 8.02
C VAL A 110 -25.80 27.40 9.55
N ILE A 111 -24.77 26.81 10.17
CA ILE A 111 -24.52 26.83 11.60
C ILE A 111 -23.16 27.52 11.82
N GLY A 112 -23.12 28.68 12.45
CA GLY A 112 -21.89 29.49 12.64
C GLY A 112 -21.42 30.14 11.34
N ALA A 113 -22.05 31.23 10.92
CA ALA A 113 -21.88 31.79 9.58
C ALA A 113 -20.64 32.67 9.39
N ASN A 114 -20.44 33.68 10.25
CA ASN A 114 -19.43 34.72 10.09
C ASN A 114 -18.31 34.56 11.13
N GLU A 115 -17.19 35.28 10.91
CA GLU A 115 -16.09 35.33 11.89
C GLU A 115 -16.63 35.70 13.28
N ASP A 116 -16.07 35.06 14.32
CA ASP A 116 -16.47 35.21 15.73
C ASP A 116 -17.92 34.84 16.07
N SER A 117 -18.71 34.27 15.13
CA SER A 117 -20.08 33.80 15.39
C SER A 117 -20.12 32.33 15.81
N GLU A 118 -21.11 31.95 16.62
CA GLU A 118 -21.24 30.60 17.18
C GLU A 118 -22.66 30.03 16.98
N GLY A 119 -22.78 29.01 16.14
CA GLY A 119 -24.04 28.29 15.95
C GLY A 119 -24.00 26.92 16.62
N THR A 120 -25.09 26.54 17.30
CA THR A 120 -25.28 25.17 17.78
C THR A 120 -26.66 24.64 17.37
N VAL A 121 -26.70 23.46 16.76
CA VAL A 121 -27.93 22.72 16.51
C VAL A 121 -27.90 21.41 17.27
N ASN A 122 -28.94 21.12 18.05
CA ASN A 122 -29.13 19.86 18.76
C ASN A 122 -30.35 19.14 18.21
N VAL A 123 -30.14 17.98 17.60
CA VAL A 123 -31.22 17.09 17.15
C VAL A 123 -31.36 15.98 18.19
N LEU A 124 -32.35 16.14 19.06
CA LEU A 124 -32.58 15.35 20.27
C LEU A 124 -33.86 14.51 20.10
N GLY A 125 -33.75 13.43 19.33
CA GLY A 125 -34.88 12.55 18.98
C GLY A 125 -35.85 13.09 17.93
N GLY A 126 -35.61 14.30 17.41
CA GLY A 126 -36.35 14.86 16.27
C GLY A 126 -35.70 14.53 14.91
N THR A 127 -36.26 15.08 13.84
CA THR A 127 -35.76 14.92 12.46
C THR A 127 -35.37 16.27 11.86
N TRP A 128 -34.23 16.33 11.17
CA TRP A 128 -33.85 17.48 10.34
C TRP A 128 -33.52 17.05 8.91
N ARG A 129 -34.31 17.51 7.94
CA ARG A 129 -34.21 17.10 6.53
C ARG A 129 -33.78 18.28 5.65
N LEU A 130 -32.56 18.21 5.12
CA LEU A 130 -31.95 19.21 4.23
C LEU A 130 -32.16 18.84 2.75
N TYR A 131 -33.38 18.43 2.44
CA TYR A 131 -33.85 18.15 1.09
C TYR A 131 -35.01 19.10 0.79
N ASP A 132 -35.01 19.66 -0.41
CA ASP A 132 -36.12 20.52 -0.83
C ASP A 132 -37.39 19.73 -1.15
N SER A 133 -38.47 20.45 -1.47
CA SER A 133 -39.76 19.87 -1.87
C SER A 133 -39.70 18.99 -3.14
N GLY A 134 -38.64 19.13 -3.95
CA GLY A 134 -38.35 18.27 -5.10
C GLY A 134 -37.48 17.06 -4.76
N ASN A 135 -37.20 16.81 -3.47
CA ASN A 135 -36.32 15.76 -2.97
C ASN A 135 -34.88 15.86 -3.50
N ASN A 136 -34.38 17.08 -3.71
CA ASN A 136 -32.98 17.33 -4.05
C ASN A 136 -32.21 17.71 -2.78
N ALA A 137 -31.04 17.11 -2.59
CA ALA A 137 -30.12 17.47 -1.51
C ALA A 137 -29.73 18.95 -1.60
N ARG A 138 -29.70 19.62 -0.44
CA ARG A 138 -29.27 21.02 -0.31
C ARG A 138 -28.05 21.16 0.60
N PRO A 139 -27.23 22.21 0.42
CA PRO A 139 -26.03 22.36 1.21
C PRO A 139 -26.33 22.74 2.67
N LEU A 140 -25.61 22.10 3.58
CA LEU A 140 -25.50 22.47 4.99
C LEU A 140 -24.04 22.78 5.30
N ASN A 141 -23.77 24.03 5.70
CA ASN A 141 -22.46 24.45 6.19
C ASN A 141 -22.47 24.48 7.72
N VAL A 142 -21.53 23.77 8.34
CA VAL A 142 -21.28 23.81 9.79
C VAL A 142 -19.91 24.44 10.01
N GLY A 143 -19.87 25.59 10.66
CA GLY A 143 -18.70 26.43 10.76
C GLY A 143 -18.31 26.97 9.38
N GLN A 144 -19.05 27.95 8.87
CA GLN A 144 -18.73 28.55 7.57
C GLN A 144 -17.47 29.41 7.70
N SER A 145 -17.56 30.55 8.38
CA SER A 145 -16.40 31.36 8.78
C SER A 145 -16.26 31.45 10.30
N GLY A 146 -17.31 31.11 11.04
CA GLY A 146 -17.33 31.04 12.50
C GLY A 146 -17.25 29.61 13.01
N THR A 147 -17.76 29.40 14.24
CA THR A 147 -17.82 28.09 14.89
C THR A 147 -19.22 27.51 14.79
N GLY A 148 -19.36 26.34 14.17
CA GLY A 148 -20.62 25.62 14.09
C GLY A 148 -20.54 24.27 14.76
N THR A 149 -21.57 23.91 15.53
CA THR A 149 -21.71 22.59 16.13
C THR A 149 -23.07 21.97 15.81
N LEU A 150 -23.07 20.74 15.31
CA LEU A 150 -24.27 19.91 15.14
C LEU A 150 -24.17 18.68 16.02
N ASN A 151 -25.07 18.55 16.98
CA ASN A 151 -25.20 17.39 17.85
C ASN A 151 -26.42 16.56 17.44
N ILE A 152 -26.24 15.27 17.18
CA ILE A 152 -27.30 14.32 16.86
C ILE A 152 -27.28 13.26 17.94
N LYS A 153 -28.30 13.29 18.81
CA LYS A 153 -28.37 12.43 19.99
C LYS A 153 -29.78 11.91 20.20
N GLN A 154 -29.93 10.95 21.11
CA GLN A 154 -31.23 10.47 21.57
C GLN A 154 -32.15 10.01 20.43
N LYS A 155 -31.59 9.27 19.46
CA LYS A 155 -32.29 8.82 18.24
C LYS A 155 -32.64 9.94 17.26
N GLY A 156 -31.93 11.07 17.34
CA GLY A 156 -32.06 12.15 16.37
C GLY A 156 -31.68 11.69 14.96
N HIS A 157 -32.36 12.22 13.96
CA HIS A 157 -32.13 11.87 12.57
C HIS A 157 -31.85 13.13 11.74
N VAL A 158 -30.72 13.17 11.04
CA VAL A 158 -30.37 14.26 10.11
C VAL A 158 -30.15 13.70 8.73
N ASP A 159 -30.89 14.23 7.76
CA ASP A 159 -30.69 13.99 6.33
C ASP A 159 -30.01 15.24 5.73
N GLY A 160 -28.68 15.28 5.82
CA GLY A 160 -27.85 16.47 5.70
C GLY A 160 -27.56 16.95 4.29
N GLY A 161 -28.08 16.29 3.24
CA GLY A 161 -27.85 16.69 1.85
C GLY A 161 -26.36 16.75 1.51
N TYR A 162 -25.84 17.94 1.19
CA TYR A 162 -24.39 18.18 0.99
C TYR A 162 -23.78 18.87 2.21
N LEU A 163 -23.07 18.11 3.03
CA LEU A 163 -22.57 18.57 4.32
C LEU A 163 -21.10 19.00 4.24
N ARG A 164 -20.82 20.24 4.68
CA ARG A 164 -19.46 20.79 4.75
C ARG A 164 -19.15 21.29 6.15
N LEU A 165 -18.04 20.82 6.71
CA LEU A 165 -17.52 21.24 8.02
C LEU A 165 -16.28 22.12 7.81
N GLY A 166 -16.28 23.34 8.37
CA GLY A 166 -15.20 24.31 8.13
C GLY A 166 -15.20 24.77 6.66
N SER A 167 -16.30 25.39 6.20
CA SER A 167 -16.53 25.63 4.77
C SER A 167 -15.79 26.83 4.18
N SER A 168 -15.21 27.70 5.02
CA SER A 168 -14.31 28.81 4.63
C SER A 168 -13.04 28.79 5.48
N THR A 169 -12.01 29.52 5.04
CA THR A 169 -10.77 29.69 5.82
C THR A 169 -11.10 30.27 7.20
N GLY A 170 -10.53 29.70 8.27
CA GLY A 170 -10.81 30.08 9.66
C GLY A 170 -12.07 29.47 10.27
N GLY A 171 -13.02 28.99 9.44
CA GLY A 171 -14.24 28.34 9.93
C GLY A 171 -13.96 27.01 10.64
N VAL A 172 -14.71 26.74 11.71
CA VAL A 172 -14.59 25.54 12.55
C VAL A 172 -15.93 24.84 12.65
N GLY A 173 -16.05 23.68 12.00
CA GLY A 173 -17.27 22.87 12.01
C GLY A 173 -17.12 21.58 12.81
N THR A 174 -18.05 21.29 13.71
CA THR A 174 -18.08 20.03 14.46
C THR A 174 -19.42 19.33 14.30
N VAL A 175 -19.40 18.03 14.02
CA VAL A 175 -20.57 17.15 14.05
C VAL A 175 -20.34 16.02 15.05
N ASN A 176 -21.28 15.81 15.96
CA ASN A 176 -21.27 14.72 16.91
C ASN A 176 -22.51 13.84 16.68
N VAL A 177 -22.31 12.56 16.39
CA VAL A 177 -23.37 11.55 16.25
C VAL A 177 -23.20 10.54 17.37
N GLU A 178 -24.04 10.65 18.40
CA GLU A 178 -23.88 9.92 19.66
C GLU A 178 -25.15 9.16 20.03
N GLY A 179 -24.96 7.89 20.40
CA GLY A 179 -26.01 7.03 20.92
C GLY A 179 -26.68 6.17 19.86
N GLU A 180 -27.17 5.02 20.31
CA GLU A 180 -27.89 4.04 19.50
C GLU A 180 -29.09 4.68 18.79
N ASP A 181 -29.27 4.35 17.51
CA ASP A 181 -30.27 4.90 16.59
C ASP A 181 -30.13 6.40 16.26
N SER A 182 -29.10 7.11 16.73
CA SER A 182 -28.77 8.46 16.23
C SER A 182 -28.13 8.36 14.84
N VAL A 183 -28.70 9.03 13.85
CA VAL A 183 -28.37 8.82 12.44
C VAL A 183 -28.07 10.12 11.71
N LEU A 184 -26.98 10.11 10.94
CA LEU A 184 -26.68 11.12 9.92
C LEU A 184 -26.60 10.46 8.54
N THR A 185 -27.39 10.95 7.60
CA THR A 185 -27.27 10.60 6.17
C THR A 185 -26.82 11.82 5.39
N THR A 186 -25.87 11.65 4.47
CA THR A 186 -25.43 12.74 3.58
C THR A 186 -24.97 12.17 2.24
N GLU A 187 -25.08 12.95 1.18
CA GLU A 187 -24.59 12.55 -0.15
C GLU A 187 -23.10 12.83 -0.28
N LEU A 188 -22.73 14.12 -0.20
CA LEU A 188 -21.35 14.59 -0.20
C LEU A 188 -20.98 15.06 1.20
N PHE A 189 -19.86 14.56 1.71
CA PHE A 189 -19.35 14.93 3.03
C PHE A 189 -17.92 15.48 2.93
N GLU A 190 -17.76 16.78 3.13
CA GLU A 190 -16.45 17.43 3.25
C GLU A 190 -16.19 17.81 4.71
N ILE A 191 -15.13 17.25 5.29
CA ILE A 191 -14.72 17.47 6.68
C ILE A 191 -13.39 18.24 6.64
N GLY A 192 -13.41 19.50 7.04
CA GLY A 192 -12.29 20.41 6.82
C GLY A 192 -12.21 20.79 5.35
N SER A 193 -13.24 21.50 4.86
CA SER A 193 -13.34 21.89 3.45
C SER A 193 -12.26 22.95 3.10
N TYR A 194 -12.36 24.16 3.67
CA TYR A 194 -11.34 25.22 3.57
C TYR A 194 -10.76 25.60 4.95
N GLY A 195 -11.47 25.26 6.03
CA GLY A 195 -11.09 25.49 7.42
C GLY A 195 -10.87 24.19 8.18
N THR A 196 -11.33 24.13 9.42
CA THR A 196 -11.23 22.94 10.29
C THR A 196 -12.60 22.26 10.41
N GLY A 197 -12.63 20.95 10.19
CA GLY A 197 -13.84 20.13 10.37
C GLY A 197 -13.57 18.92 11.24
N SER A 198 -14.52 18.58 12.11
CA SER A 198 -14.46 17.40 12.98
C SER A 198 -15.77 16.62 12.91
N LEU A 199 -15.67 15.30 12.75
CA LEU A 199 -16.79 14.36 12.91
C LEU A 199 -16.45 13.35 14.00
N ASN A 200 -17.34 13.24 14.98
CA ASN A 200 -17.26 12.23 16.04
C ASN A 200 -18.48 11.30 15.93
N ILE A 201 -18.23 9.99 15.83
CA ILE A 201 -19.25 8.96 15.84
C ILE A 201 -18.98 8.05 17.03
N THR A 202 -19.86 8.10 18.03
CA THR A 202 -19.67 7.40 19.31
C THR A 202 -20.92 6.65 19.74
N ASP A 203 -20.75 5.70 20.65
CA ASP A 203 -21.83 5.03 21.38
C ASP A 203 -22.92 4.46 20.45
N LYS A 204 -22.47 3.78 19.37
CA LYS A 204 -23.31 3.21 18.30
C LYS A 204 -24.07 4.20 17.42
N GLY A 205 -23.63 5.46 17.35
CA GLY A 205 -24.11 6.39 16.33
C GLY A 205 -23.81 5.86 14.92
N TYR A 206 -24.65 6.22 13.95
CA TYR A 206 -24.57 5.69 12.58
C TYR A 206 -24.54 6.80 11.53
N VAL A 207 -23.54 6.77 10.65
CA VAL A 207 -23.36 7.74 9.57
C VAL A 207 -23.33 7.06 8.21
N THR A 208 -23.96 7.66 7.19
CA THR A 208 -23.85 7.21 5.80
C THR A 208 -23.45 8.34 4.86
N SER A 209 -22.60 8.02 3.88
CA SER A 209 -22.16 8.92 2.82
C SER A 209 -22.22 8.22 1.46
N SER A 210 -22.87 8.81 0.46
CA SER A 210 -23.28 8.09 -0.76
C SER A 210 -22.70 8.61 -2.08
N ILE A 211 -21.96 9.72 -2.11
CA ILE A 211 -21.27 10.23 -3.31
C ILE A 211 -19.75 10.26 -3.10
N VAL A 212 -19.29 10.93 -2.04
CA VAL A 212 -17.87 11.07 -1.70
C VAL A 212 -17.74 11.50 -0.24
N ALA A 213 -16.69 11.05 0.42
CA ALA A 213 -16.28 11.53 1.73
C ALA A 213 -14.83 12.04 1.66
N ILE A 214 -14.58 13.29 2.07
CA ILE A 214 -13.27 13.94 1.96
C ILE A 214 -12.89 14.58 3.29
N LEU A 215 -11.70 14.27 3.79
CA LEU A 215 -11.06 14.92 4.94
C LEU A 215 -9.91 15.79 4.46
N GLY A 216 -9.90 17.07 4.80
CA GLY A 216 -8.85 18.00 4.37
C GLY A 216 -8.91 18.27 2.86
N TYR A 217 -10.00 18.88 2.39
CA TYR A 217 -10.27 19.06 0.96
C TYR A 217 -9.28 20.01 0.28
N GLN A 218 -9.07 21.21 0.83
CA GLN A 218 -8.24 22.26 0.24
C GLN A 218 -6.89 22.42 0.93
N ALA A 219 -5.92 23.03 0.26
CA ALA A 219 -4.63 23.34 0.86
C ALA A 219 -4.80 24.20 2.13
N GLY A 220 -4.16 23.78 3.23
CA GLY A 220 -4.26 24.44 4.54
C GLY A 220 -5.50 24.09 5.37
N SER A 221 -6.44 23.29 4.84
CA SER A 221 -7.58 22.81 5.61
C SER A 221 -7.24 21.58 6.46
N ASN A 222 -8.01 21.33 7.52
CA ASN A 222 -7.81 20.22 8.44
C ASN A 222 -9.12 19.46 8.69
N GLY A 223 -9.18 18.19 8.29
CA GLY A 223 -10.32 17.31 8.54
C GLY A 223 -9.99 16.20 9.52
N GLN A 224 -10.78 16.06 10.58
CA GLN A 224 -10.62 15.00 11.58
C GLN A 224 -11.88 14.15 11.71
N VAL A 225 -11.71 12.84 11.77
CA VAL A 225 -12.78 11.87 12.06
C VAL A 225 -12.36 10.95 13.19
N VAL A 226 -13.26 10.74 14.14
CA VAL A 226 -13.14 9.70 15.17
C VAL A 226 -14.37 8.81 15.13
N VAL A 227 -14.15 7.50 15.00
CA VAL A 227 -15.18 6.46 15.10
C VAL A 227 -14.81 5.54 16.25
N GLU A 228 -15.60 5.56 17.32
CA GLU A 228 -15.29 4.82 18.55
C GLU A 228 -16.54 4.27 19.24
N LYS A 229 -16.34 3.41 20.24
CA LYS A 229 -17.42 2.88 21.10
C LYS A 229 -18.57 2.26 20.31
N GLY A 230 -18.23 1.47 19.29
CA GLY A 230 -19.20 0.82 18.40
C GLY A 230 -19.90 1.76 17.42
N GLY A 231 -19.46 3.01 17.27
CA GLY A 231 -19.93 3.90 16.21
C GLY A 231 -19.63 3.33 14.82
N GLU A 232 -20.46 3.68 13.83
CA GLU A 232 -20.37 3.12 12.48
C GLU A 232 -20.45 4.20 11.39
N TRP A 233 -19.60 4.07 10.37
CA TRP A 233 -19.66 4.89 9.16
C TRP A 233 -19.65 4.03 7.89
N LEU A 234 -20.72 4.15 7.10
CA LEU A 234 -20.86 3.52 5.80
C LEU A 234 -20.64 4.53 4.67
N ILE A 235 -19.55 4.38 3.93
CA ILE A 235 -19.17 5.18 2.76
C ILE A 235 -19.36 4.31 1.52
N LYS A 236 -20.60 4.29 0.99
CA LYS A 236 -20.95 3.43 -0.14
C LYS A 236 -22.07 4.02 -1.00
N ASN A 237 -22.00 3.75 -2.31
CA ASN A 237 -23.10 3.90 -3.25
C ASN A 237 -23.44 2.53 -3.86
N ASN A 238 -24.73 2.26 -4.09
CA ASN A 238 -25.17 1.00 -4.68
C ASN A 238 -24.86 0.90 -6.19
N ASP A 239 -24.73 2.03 -6.88
CA ASP A 239 -24.64 2.08 -8.35
C ASP A 239 -23.24 2.40 -8.88
N SER A 240 -22.29 2.76 -8.01
CA SER A 240 -20.92 3.14 -8.41
C SER A 240 -19.93 3.03 -7.25
N SER A 241 -18.65 2.84 -7.57
CA SER A 241 -17.60 2.99 -6.57
C SER A 241 -17.46 4.45 -6.17
N ILE A 242 -17.51 4.73 -4.87
CA ILE A 242 -17.22 6.06 -4.33
C ILE A 242 -15.84 6.10 -3.69
N GLU A 243 -15.35 7.32 -3.47
CA GLU A 243 -14.05 7.58 -2.87
C GLU A 243 -14.20 8.08 -1.44
N PHE A 244 -13.40 7.49 -0.56
CA PHE A 244 -13.08 8.01 0.75
C PHE A 244 -11.66 8.58 0.72
N GLN A 245 -11.52 9.89 0.82
CA GLN A 245 -10.24 10.58 0.69
C GLN A 245 -9.80 11.16 2.04
N ILE A 246 -8.60 10.81 2.47
CA ILE A 246 -7.98 11.29 3.70
C ILE A 246 -6.76 12.14 3.31
N GLY A 247 -6.86 13.45 3.53
CA GLY A 247 -5.86 14.42 3.10
C GLY A 247 -5.86 14.60 1.58
N ASN A 248 -6.87 15.28 1.04
CA ASN A 248 -6.96 15.53 -0.41
C ASN A 248 -5.89 16.53 -0.88
N GLN A 249 -6.00 17.80 -0.50
CA GLN A 249 -4.95 18.82 -0.68
C GLN A 249 -4.47 19.38 0.66
N GLY A 250 -5.28 19.23 1.72
CA GLY A 250 -4.96 19.62 3.09
C GLY A 250 -4.55 18.43 3.94
N THR A 251 -4.75 18.57 5.25
CA THR A 251 -4.48 17.50 6.22
C THR A 251 -5.77 16.77 6.56
N GLY A 252 -5.76 15.45 6.46
CA GLY A 252 -6.88 14.60 6.87
C GLY A 252 -6.42 13.53 7.85
N GLU A 253 -7.19 13.31 8.90
CA GLU A 253 -6.96 12.25 9.88
C GLU A 253 -8.26 11.50 10.19
N ALA A 254 -8.23 10.17 10.05
CA ALA A 254 -9.31 9.30 10.51
C ALA A 254 -8.77 8.31 11.54
N THR A 255 -9.43 8.24 12.70
CA THR A 255 -9.11 7.30 13.77
C THR A 255 -10.29 6.40 14.06
N ILE A 256 -10.04 5.09 14.02
CA ILE A 256 -11.00 4.04 14.38
C ILE A 256 -10.44 3.32 15.60
N ARG A 257 -11.19 3.34 16.70
CA ARG A 257 -10.76 2.77 17.98
C ARG A 257 -11.92 2.23 18.80
N GLU A 258 -11.63 1.53 19.90
CA GLU A 258 -12.64 1.08 20.87
C GLU A 258 -13.88 0.40 20.21
N GLY A 259 -13.67 -0.47 19.22
CA GLY A 259 -14.74 -1.19 18.51
C GLY A 259 -15.49 -0.39 17.44
N GLY A 260 -15.00 0.80 17.05
CA GLY A 260 -15.55 1.56 15.93
C GLY A 260 -15.42 0.85 14.57
N LEU A 261 -16.35 1.12 13.65
CA LEU A 261 -16.44 0.44 12.35
C LEU A 261 -16.55 1.42 11.18
N ILE A 262 -15.75 1.21 10.15
CA ILE A 262 -15.89 1.89 8.85
C ILE A 262 -16.03 0.86 7.73
N THR A 263 -16.98 1.07 6.82
CA THR A 263 -17.01 0.37 5.54
C THR A 263 -16.92 1.39 4.41
N ALA A 264 -15.91 1.26 3.55
CA ALA A 264 -15.67 2.15 2.44
C ALA A 264 -15.41 1.39 1.12
N GLU A 265 -15.52 2.10 0.01
CA GLU A 265 -15.20 1.59 -1.33
C GLU A 265 -13.71 1.83 -1.67
N ASN A 266 -13.40 2.77 -2.57
CA ASN A 266 -12.01 3.15 -2.83
C ASN A 266 -11.55 4.10 -1.73
N THR A 267 -10.48 3.77 -1.02
CA THR A 267 -9.88 4.65 0.00
C THR A 267 -8.56 5.20 -0.49
N ILE A 268 -8.40 6.53 -0.44
CA ILE A 268 -7.22 7.27 -0.91
C ILE A 268 -6.66 8.08 0.25
N ILE A 269 -5.38 7.91 0.55
CA ILE A 269 -4.67 8.62 1.61
C ILE A 269 -3.54 9.44 0.98
N GLY A 270 -3.47 10.75 1.23
CA GLY A 270 -2.55 11.65 0.54
C GLY A 270 -2.91 11.84 -0.93
N GLY A 271 -4.10 12.42 -1.18
CA GLY A 271 -4.78 12.40 -2.48
C GLY A 271 -4.10 13.22 -3.59
N ASN A 272 -3.61 14.43 -3.30
CA ASN A 272 -2.88 15.32 -4.23
C ASN A 272 -1.48 15.63 -3.68
N ALA A 273 -0.65 16.30 -4.48
CA ALA A 273 0.77 16.58 -4.18
C ALA A 273 1.04 17.26 -2.81
N THR A 274 0.12 18.12 -2.32
CA THR A 274 0.24 18.76 -1.00
C THR A 274 -0.53 18.02 0.11
N GLY A 275 -1.32 17.01 -0.27
CA GLY A 275 -2.20 16.29 0.64
C GLY A 275 -1.41 15.44 1.64
N VAL A 276 -1.81 15.51 2.90
CA VAL A 276 -1.26 14.69 3.98
C VAL A 276 -2.40 13.94 4.65
N GLY A 277 -2.41 12.62 4.48
CA GLY A 277 -3.45 11.76 5.05
C GLY A 277 -2.91 10.82 6.12
N THR A 278 -3.66 10.64 7.21
CA THR A 278 -3.38 9.64 8.24
C THR A 278 -4.62 8.81 8.55
N LEU A 279 -4.48 7.48 8.49
CA LEU A 279 -5.51 6.53 8.93
C LEU A 279 -4.96 5.69 10.09
N ASN A 280 -5.61 5.79 11.26
CA ASN A 280 -5.28 5.00 12.45
C ASN A 280 -6.40 3.98 12.70
N VAL A 281 -6.04 2.71 12.81
CA VAL A 281 -6.94 1.61 13.16
C VAL A 281 -6.33 0.89 14.35
N GLN A 282 -6.95 1.04 15.52
CA GLN A 282 -6.39 0.59 16.78
C GLN A 282 -7.42 -0.10 17.65
N ASP A 283 -6.96 -0.95 18.56
CA ASP A 283 -7.77 -1.66 19.55
C ASP A 283 -8.58 -2.81 18.96
N GLN A 284 -8.94 -3.74 19.85
CA GLN A 284 -9.71 -4.93 19.49
C GLN A 284 -11.08 -4.53 18.90
N ASP A 285 -11.51 -5.27 17.89
CA ASP A 285 -12.80 -5.11 17.19
C ASP A 285 -12.97 -3.79 16.41
N SER A 286 -11.94 -2.94 16.36
CA SER A 286 -11.91 -1.78 15.48
C SER A 286 -11.54 -2.19 14.06
N VAL A 287 -12.45 -1.95 13.13
CA VAL A 287 -12.35 -2.46 11.77
C VAL A 287 -12.61 -1.38 10.73
N ILE A 288 -11.79 -1.36 9.69
CA ILE A 288 -12.18 -0.78 8.40
C ILE A 288 -12.19 -1.85 7.31
N THR A 289 -13.29 -1.91 6.57
CA THR A 289 -13.39 -2.74 5.36
C THR A 289 -13.40 -1.84 4.13
N VAL A 290 -12.43 -2.03 3.23
CA VAL A 290 -12.27 -1.26 2.00
C VAL A 290 -12.33 -2.16 0.77
N ARG A 291 -12.69 -1.62 -0.39
CA ARG A 291 -12.58 -2.35 -1.66
C ARG A 291 -11.16 -2.27 -2.23
N ARG A 292 -10.64 -1.06 -2.40
CA ARG A 292 -9.25 -0.78 -2.82
C ARG A 292 -8.65 0.27 -1.90
N LEU A 293 -7.35 0.20 -1.69
CA LEU A 293 -6.62 1.15 -0.86
C LEU A 293 -5.43 1.74 -1.62
N TYR A 294 -5.32 3.06 -1.58
CA TYR A 294 -4.21 3.81 -2.15
C TYR A 294 -3.60 4.67 -1.04
N ASN A 295 -2.34 4.44 -0.71
CA ASN A 295 -1.64 5.16 0.36
C ASN A 295 -0.46 5.94 -0.20
N GLY A 296 -0.46 7.26 -0.03
CA GLY A 296 0.46 8.15 -0.74
C GLY A 296 0.15 8.16 -2.24
N TYR A 297 -1.04 8.65 -2.63
CA TYR A 297 -1.47 8.60 -4.03
C TYR A 297 -0.66 9.57 -4.90
N PHE A 298 -0.81 10.88 -4.69
CA PHE A 298 0.09 11.90 -5.23
C PHE A 298 0.85 12.64 -4.12
N GLY A 299 0.38 12.57 -2.88
CA GLY A 299 0.98 13.22 -1.71
C GLY A 299 1.53 12.22 -0.70
N ASN A 300 1.43 12.58 0.58
CA ASN A 300 1.95 11.78 1.69
C ASN A 300 0.81 11.05 2.41
N GLY A 301 0.93 9.74 2.56
CA GLY A 301 -0.04 8.93 3.28
C GLY A 301 0.61 8.09 4.38
N THR A 302 -0.01 8.07 5.55
CA THR A 302 0.37 7.20 6.66
C THR A 302 -0.82 6.35 7.07
N LEU A 303 -0.59 5.04 7.19
CA LEU A 303 -1.57 4.08 7.68
C LEU A 303 -0.97 3.34 8.87
N ASN A 304 -1.66 3.37 10.01
CA ASN A 304 -1.25 2.69 11.23
C ASN A 304 -2.31 1.65 11.64
N ILE A 305 -1.88 0.40 11.78
CA ILE A 305 -2.69 -0.70 12.33
C ILE A 305 -1.99 -1.17 13.61
N SER A 306 -2.67 -1.04 14.74
CA SER A 306 -2.07 -1.33 16.05
C SER A 306 -3.05 -1.93 17.03
N ASN A 307 -2.56 -2.47 18.15
CA ASN A 307 -3.37 -2.94 19.28
C ASN A 307 -4.53 -3.88 18.90
N ASN A 308 -4.33 -4.81 17.96
CA ASN A 308 -5.37 -5.72 17.40
C ASN A 308 -6.40 -5.07 16.45
N GLY A 309 -6.17 -3.84 16.00
CA GLY A 309 -6.97 -3.22 14.93
C GLY A 309 -6.88 -4.02 13.62
N LEU A 310 -7.93 -3.96 12.80
CA LEU A 310 -8.07 -4.77 11.59
C LEU A 310 -8.43 -3.94 10.36
N ILE A 311 -7.65 -4.11 9.30
CA ILE A 311 -8.01 -3.64 7.96
C ILE A 311 -8.34 -4.84 7.08
N ASN A 312 -9.54 -4.83 6.51
CA ASN A 312 -10.00 -5.80 5.54
C ASN A 312 -10.03 -5.17 4.13
N ASN A 313 -9.13 -5.59 3.26
CA ASN A 313 -9.06 -5.12 1.87
C ASN A 313 -9.66 -6.20 0.93
N LYS A 314 -10.69 -5.86 0.14
CA LYS A 314 -11.36 -6.85 -0.73
C LYS A 314 -10.64 -7.11 -2.05
N GLU A 315 -9.93 -6.11 -2.58
CA GLU A 315 -9.15 -6.23 -3.80
C GLU A 315 -7.67 -5.97 -3.49
N TYR A 316 -7.03 -5.00 -4.16
CA TYR A 316 -5.62 -4.70 -4.04
C TYR A 316 -5.33 -3.43 -3.23
N SER A 317 -4.06 -3.23 -2.92
CA SER A 317 -3.57 -1.99 -2.31
C SER A 317 -2.29 -1.51 -2.98
N LEU A 318 -2.17 -0.19 -3.14
CA LEU A 318 -0.97 0.47 -3.67
C LEU A 318 -0.43 1.44 -2.62
N VAL A 319 0.88 1.43 -2.41
CA VAL A 319 1.58 2.28 -1.45
C VAL A 319 2.70 3.00 -2.19
N GLY A 320 2.80 4.33 -2.09
CA GLY A 320 3.72 5.13 -2.92
C GLY A 320 3.32 5.05 -4.40
N VAL A 321 2.15 5.57 -4.74
CA VAL A 321 1.46 5.25 -6.01
C VAL A 321 2.05 5.98 -7.22
N GLN A 322 2.32 7.27 -7.10
CA GLN A 322 2.75 8.12 -8.21
C GLN A 322 4.17 8.62 -7.98
N ASP A 323 4.85 9.03 -9.04
CA ASP A 323 6.19 9.62 -8.94
C ASP A 323 6.17 10.84 -7.98
N GLY A 324 7.13 10.87 -7.06
CA GLY A 324 7.23 11.86 -5.99
C GLY A 324 6.24 11.72 -4.83
N SER A 325 5.36 10.71 -4.82
CA SER A 325 4.47 10.43 -3.68
C SER A 325 5.12 9.50 -2.65
N HIS A 326 4.65 9.55 -1.40
CA HIS A 326 5.19 8.74 -0.32
C HIS A 326 4.08 8.09 0.51
N GLY A 327 4.11 6.77 0.64
CA GLY A 327 3.14 6.00 1.42
C GLY A 327 3.82 5.14 2.47
N VAL A 328 3.37 5.23 3.72
CA VAL A 328 3.88 4.41 4.83
C VAL A 328 2.75 3.59 5.45
N VAL A 329 2.96 2.29 5.58
CA VAL A 329 2.06 1.37 6.30
C VAL A 329 2.78 0.74 7.46
N ASN A 330 2.28 0.95 8.67
CA ASN A 330 2.77 0.36 9.90
C ASN A 330 1.76 -0.65 10.44
N VAL A 331 2.19 -1.91 10.58
CA VAL A 331 1.41 -3.00 11.15
C VAL A 331 2.15 -3.48 12.41
N THR A 332 1.63 -3.07 13.57
CA THR A 332 2.34 -3.19 14.85
C THR A 332 1.41 -3.70 15.93
N ASP A 333 1.95 -4.17 17.06
CA ASP A 333 1.17 -4.45 18.27
C ASP A 333 -0.06 -5.33 18.02
N LYS A 334 0.14 -6.46 17.31
CA LYS A 334 -0.92 -7.40 16.86
C LYS A 334 -1.96 -6.84 15.87
N GLY A 335 -1.73 -5.65 15.32
CA GLY A 335 -2.50 -5.13 14.20
C GLY A 335 -2.47 -6.09 13.01
N HIS A 336 -3.58 -6.14 12.26
CA HIS A 336 -3.74 -7.09 11.16
C HIS A 336 -4.19 -6.39 9.88
N TRP A 337 -3.40 -6.55 8.82
CA TRP A 337 -3.80 -6.18 7.46
C TRP A 337 -4.17 -7.44 6.67
N ASN A 338 -5.45 -7.57 6.33
CA ASN A 338 -6.04 -8.78 5.78
C ASN A 338 -6.67 -8.54 4.41
N PHE A 339 -6.40 -9.42 3.44
CA PHE A 339 -6.97 -9.35 2.09
C PHE A 339 -8.06 -10.41 1.88
N LEU A 340 -9.32 -9.99 1.87
CA LEU A 340 -10.51 -10.84 1.72
C LEU A 340 -10.77 -11.19 0.24
N GLY A 341 -10.99 -12.46 -0.13
CA GLY A 341 -11.31 -12.85 -1.52
C GLY A 341 -10.87 -14.27 -1.93
N THR A 342 -10.91 -14.56 -3.23
CA THR A 342 -10.29 -15.74 -3.85
C THR A 342 -9.72 -15.33 -5.22
N GLY A 343 -8.55 -15.84 -5.60
CA GLY A 343 -7.90 -15.56 -6.90
C GLY A 343 -6.82 -14.46 -6.87
N GLU A 344 -5.77 -14.65 -7.68
CA GLU A 344 -4.56 -13.80 -7.69
C GLU A 344 -4.77 -12.43 -8.37
N ALA A 345 -5.64 -12.35 -9.39
CA ALA A 345 -5.83 -11.14 -10.19
C ALA A 345 -6.35 -9.92 -9.41
N PHE A 346 -6.97 -10.14 -8.25
CA PHE A 346 -7.54 -9.09 -7.42
C PHE A 346 -6.79 -8.87 -6.11
N ARG A 347 -5.73 -9.65 -5.82
CA ARG A 347 -5.07 -9.65 -4.51
C ARG A 347 -3.59 -9.39 -4.70
N TYR A 348 -3.23 -8.12 -4.73
CA TYR A 348 -1.83 -7.73 -4.73
C TYR A 348 -1.61 -6.49 -3.87
N ILE A 349 -0.39 -6.37 -3.39
CA ILE A 349 0.12 -5.17 -2.74
C ILE A 349 1.30 -4.68 -3.57
N TYR A 350 1.25 -3.44 -4.02
CA TYR A 350 2.44 -2.77 -4.54
C TYR A 350 2.99 -1.82 -3.48
N ILE A 351 4.25 -2.01 -3.13
CA ILE A 351 5.01 -1.15 -2.23
C ILE A 351 6.01 -0.38 -3.08
N GLY A 352 5.81 0.92 -3.25
CA GLY A 352 6.49 1.71 -4.25
C GLY A 352 6.03 1.33 -5.66
N ASP A 353 4.84 1.80 -6.07
CA ASP A 353 4.37 1.60 -7.44
C ASP A 353 5.19 2.44 -8.43
N ALA A 354 5.02 3.76 -8.40
CA ALA A 354 5.92 4.72 -9.06
C ALA A 354 6.62 5.67 -8.08
N GLY A 355 6.15 5.77 -6.84
CA GLY A 355 6.73 6.59 -5.79
C GLY A 355 7.42 5.74 -4.71
N ASP A 356 7.55 6.31 -3.53
CA ASP A 356 8.20 5.67 -2.38
C ASP A 356 7.15 5.01 -1.49
N GLY A 357 7.22 3.69 -1.33
CA GLY A 357 6.34 2.93 -0.46
C GLY A 357 7.09 2.20 0.64
N GLU A 358 6.52 2.21 1.84
CA GLU A 358 7.06 1.50 3.00
C GLU A 358 6.00 0.60 3.66
N LEU A 359 6.39 -0.63 3.98
CA LEU A 359 5.63 -1.56 4.79
C LEU A 359 6.46 -2.04 5.98
N ASN A 360 6.05 -1.64 7.18
CA ASN A 360 6.71 -1.99 8.43
C ASN A 360 5.83 -2.93 9.24
N VAL A 361 6.30 -4.16 9.47
CA VAL A 361 5.61 -5.19 10.28
C VAL A 361 6.46 -5.50 11.50
N SER A 362 5.94 -5.21 12.70
CA SER A 362 6.68 -5.42 13.95
C SER A 362 5.78 -5.71 15.14
N ARG A 363 6.36 -6.08 16.29
CA ARG A 363 5.62 -6.32 17.55
C ARG A 363 4.36 -7.18 17.36
N GLU A 364 4.53 -8.39 16.82
CA GLU A 364 3.44 -9.34 16.53
C GLU A 364 2.43 -8.88 15.45
N GLY A 365 2.72 -7.82 14.69
CA GLY A 365 1.90 -7.40 13.55
C GLY A 365 1.79 -8.48 12.45
N LYS A 366 0.63 -8.53 11.78
CA LYS A 366 0.33 -9.56 10.76
C LYS A 366 -0.15 -8.96 9.44
N VAL A 367 0.37 -9.49 8.33
CA VAL A 367 -0.13 -9.18 6.98
C VAL A 367 -0.47 -10.48 6.26
N ASP A 368 -1.74 -10.64 5.86
CA ASP A 368 -2.20 -11.74 5.01
C ASP A 368 -2.62 -11.18 3.65
N SER A 369 -1.87 -11.49 2.59
CA SER A 369 -2.01 -10.85 1.28
C SER A 369 -1.95 -11.84 0.11
N GLY A 370 -2.25 -11.35 -1.09
CA GLY A 370 -1.94 -12.08 -2.32
C GLY A 370 -0.47 -11.89 -2.71
N ILE A 371 -0.16 -11.46 -3.94
CA ILE A 371 1.24 -11.22 -4.33
C ILE A 371 1.69 -9.85 -3.81
N ILE A 372 2.86 -9.78 -3.17
CA ILE A 372 3.51 -8.51 -2.84
C ILE A 372 4.57 -8.21 -3.89
N THR A 373 4.53 -7.00 -4.45
CA THR A 373 5.57 -6.49 -5.35
C THR A 373 6.13 -5.19 -4.79
N ALA A 374 7.45 -5.10 -4.61
CA ALA A 374 8.13 -3.88 -4.18
C ALA A 374 8.96 -3.28 -5.32
N GLY A 375 8.86 -1.98 -5.57
CA GLY A 375 9.51 -1.30 -6.69
C GLY A 375 8.92 -1.73 -8.03
N MET A 376 7.64 -1.43 -8.26
CA MET A 376 6.88 -1.91 -9.42
C MET A 376 7.37 -1.28 -10.73
N LYS A 377 7.36 0.05 -10.84
CA LYS A 377 7.79 0.80 -12.02
C LYS A 377 9.20 1.33 -11.84
N GLU A 378 9.82 1.82 -12.93
CA GLU A 378 11.21 2.30 -12.95
C GLU A 378 11.56 3.32 -11.85
N THR A 379 10.64 4.23 -11.50
CA THR A 379 10.85 5.24 -10.43
C THR A 379 10.43 4.75 -9.04
N GLY A 380 9.75 3.61 -8.97
CA GLY A 380 9.19 3.10 -7.72
C GLY A 380 10.26 2.55 -6.79
N THR A 381 10.24 2.99 -5.53
CA THR A 381 11.07 2.45 -4.45
C THR A 381 10.19 1.81 -3.40
N GLY A 382 10.34 0.51 -3.18
CA GLY A 382 9.56 -0.24 -2.20
C GLY A 382 10.41 -0.82 -1.08
N ASN A 383 10.13 -0.44 0.16
CA ASN A 383 10.84 -0.93 1.34
C ASN A 383 9.91 -1.77 2.22
N ILE A 384 10.30 -3.01 2.50
CA ILE A 384 9.57 -3.91 3.39
C ILE A 384 10.46 -4.26 4.59
N THR A 385 9.97 -3.99 5.80
CA THR A 385 10.65 -4.39 7.04
C THR A 385 9.76 -5.34 7.83
N VAL A 386 10.26 -6.51 8.16
CA VAL A 386 9.61 -7.48 9.05
C VAL A 386 10.55 -7.77 10.22
N LYS A 387 10.17 -7.36 11.42
CA LYS A 387 11.01 -7.53 12.60
C LYS A 387 10.24 -7.96 13.82
N ASP A 388 10.96 -8.50 14.79
CA ASP A 388 10.46 -8.99 16.06
C ASP A 388 9.70 -10.33 15.93
N LYS A 389 9.81 -11.12 16.99
CA LYS A 389 9.19 -12.43 17.09
C LYS A 389 7.68 -12.33 16.85
N ASN A 390 7.13 -13.29 16.11
CA ASN A 390 5.71 -13.40 15.74
C ASN A 390 5.18 -12.29 14.82
N SER A 391 6.03 -11.39 14.31
CA SER A 391 5.64 -10.52 13.20
C SER A 391 5.72 -11.30 11.89
N VAL A 392 4.59 -11.41 11.20
CA VAL A 392 4.43 -12.34 10.07
C VAL A 392 3.81 -11.68 8.86
N ILE A 393 4.45 -11.85 7.70
CA ILE A 393 3.82 -11.67 6.39
C ILE A 393 3.52 -13.05 5.80
N THR A 394 2.26 -13.33 5.49
CA THR A 394 1.86 -14.47 4.66
C THR A 394 1.33 -13.97 3.33
N ASN A 395 1.93 -14.41 2.23
CA ASN A 395 1.58 -13.96 0.88
C ASN A 395 1.52 -15.12 -0.13
N LEU A 396 0.99 -14.86 -1.32
CA LEU A 396 0.97 -15.81 -2.44
C LEU A 396 2.23 -15.72 -3.32
N GLY A 397 3.14 -14.82 -3.01
CA GLY A 397 4.36 -14.57 -3.78
C GLY A 397 4.98 -13.22 -3.42
N THR A 398 6.28 -13.09 -3.65
CA THR A 398 7.04 -11.87 -3.32
C THR A 398 7.97 -11.51 -4.47
N ASN A 399 7.76 -10.35 -5.07
CA ASN A 399 8.63 -9.80 -6.12
C ASN A 399 9.29 -8.53 -5.62
N LEU A 400 10.62 -8.43 -5.68
CA LEU A 400 11.35 -7.24 -5.27
C LEU A 400 12.18 -6.72 -6.45
N GLY A 401 12.01 -5.43 -6.74
CA GLY A 401 12.55 -4.78 -7.93
C GLY A 401 11.92 -5.36 -9.17
N TYR A 402 10.67 -4.97 -9.45
CA TYR A 402 10.01 -5.38 -10.69
C TYR A 402 10.67 -4.66 -11.86
N ASP A 403 10.37 -3.37 -12.06
CA ASP A 403 11.17 -2.50 -12.93
C ASP A 403 11.95 -1.43 -12.13
N GLY A 404 11.59 -1.21 -10.86
CA GLY A 404 12.22 -0.26 -9.95
C GLY A 404 13.10 -0.91 -8.87
N HIS A 405 13.15 -0.29 -7.69
CA HIS A 405 13.96 -0.72 -6.56
C HIS A 405 13.09 -1.33 -5.47
N GLY A 406 13.33 -2.59 -5.12
CA GLY A 406 12.67 -3.26 -4.00
C GLY A 406 13.67 -3.73 -2.96
N GLU A 407 13.43 -3.41 -1.69
CA GLU A 407 14.20 -3.85 -0.55
C GLU A 407 13.32 -4.59 0.46
N MET A 408 13.83 -5.70 1.01
CA MET A 408 13.21 -6.40 2.13
C MET A 408 14.23 -6.73 3.22
N ASN A 409 13.93 -6.29 4.44
CA ASN A 409 14.71 -6.56 5.63
C ASN A 409 13.92 -7.43 6.60
N ILE A 410 14.43 -8.61 6.94
CA ILE A 410 13.82 -9.54 7.90
C ILE A 410 14.79 -9.71 9.07
N SER A 411 14.35 -9.36 10.29
CA SER A 411 15.24 -9.33 11.47
C SER A 411 14.54 -9.75 12.76
N ASN A 412 15.31 -9.98 13.82
CA ASN A 412 14.82 -10.22 15.18
C ASN A 412 13.70 -11.29 15.26
N GLU A 413 13.89 -12.44 14.62
CA GLU A 413 12.89 -13.53 14.54
C GLU A 413 11.59 -13.19 13.78
N GLY A 414 11.58 -12.13 12.96
CA GLY A 414 10.50 -11.84 12.01
C GLY A 414 10.39 -12.91 10.91
N LEU A 415 9.18 -13.11 10.36
CA LEU A 415 8.89 -14.20 9.43
C LEU A 415 8.14 -13.72 8.18
N VAL A 416 8.64 -14.13 7.00
CA VAL A 416 7.92 -14.01 5.72
C VAL A 416 7.64 -15.42 5.19
N VAL A 417 6.38 -15.69 4.85
CA VAL A 417 5.94 -16.95 4.24
C VAL A 417 5.32 -16.65 2.88
N SER A 418 5.96 -17.15 1.82
CA SER A 418 5.53 -16.99 0.44
C SER A 418 4.99 -18.29 -0.13
N ASN A 419 3.69 -18.31 -0.40
CA ASN A 419 2.96 -19.46 -0.90
C ASN A 419 2.91 -19.55 -2.44
N GLY A 420 3.82 -18.89 -3.13
CA GLY A 420 3.99 -18.99 -4.58
C GLY A 420 5.27 -18.30 -5.04
N GLY A 421 5.32 -17.93 -6.32
CA GLY A 421 6.54 -17.48 -6.99
C GLY A 421 7.18 -16.29 -6.28
N SER A 422 8.49 -16.38 -6.08
CA SER A 422 9.26 -15.32 -5.44
C SER A 422 10.46 -14.94 -6.29
N SER A 423 10.65 -13.64 -6.54
CA SER A 423 11.68 -13.16 -7.45
C SER A 423 12.34 -11.86 -6.99
N LEU A 424 13.64 -11.75 -7.25
CA LEU A 424 14.45 -10.55 -7.02
C LEU A 424 15.00 -10.06 -8.36
N GLY A 425 14.88 -8.77 -8.66
CA GLY A 425 15.34 -8.18 -9.92
C GLY A 425 14.60 -8.76 -11.14
N TYR A 426 13.29 -8.52 -11.22
CA TYR A 426 12.41 -9.14 -12.21
C TYR A 426 12.66 -8.65 -13.64
N GLY A 427 12.53 -7.34 -13.86
CA GLY A 427 12.73 -6.61 -15.11
C GLY A 427 14.18 -6.18 -15.28
N GLU A 428 14.55 -5.72 -16.48
CA GLU A 428 15.96 -5.43 -16.84
C GLU A 428 16.60 -4.30 -16.01
N THR A 429 15.78 -3.33 -15.57
CA THR A 429 16.17 -2.25 -14.67
C THR A 429 15.91 -2.58 -13.20
N GLY A 430 15.16 -3.65 -12.93
CA GLY A 430 14.72 -4.03 -11.60
C GLY A 430 15.88 -4.42 -10.69
N VAL A 431 15.88 -3.87 -9.48
CA VAL A 431 16.86 -4.21 -8.43
C VAL A 431 16.12 -4.70 -7.19
N GLY A 432 16.28 -5.98 -6.86
CA GLY A 432 15.72 -6.60 -5.67
C GLY A 432 16.80 -6.92 -4.64
N ASN A 433 16.72 -6.35 -3.44
CA ASN A 433 17.65 -6.59 -2.35
C ASN A 433 16.91 -7.21 -1.15
N VAL A 434 17.48 -8.28 -0.60
CA VAL A 434 16.98 -8.90 0.63
C VAL A 434 18.11 -9.03 1.64
N SER A 435 17.82 -8.67 2.89
CA SER A 435 18.68 -8.92 4.04
C SER A 435 17.90 -9.72 5.08
N ILE A 436 18.43 -10.87 5.49
CA ILE A 436 17.87 -11.71 6.56
C ILE A 436 18.89 -11.79 7.67
N THR A 437 18.58 -11.20 8.82
CA THR A 437 19.51 -11.03 9.94
C THR A 437 18.88 -11.41 11.27
N THR A 438 19.67 -11.56 12.33
CA THR A 438 19.23 -11.68 13.73
C THR A 438 18.08 -12.69 13.91
N GLY A 439 18.25 -13.89 13.36
CA GLY A 439 17.24 -14.97 13.44
C GLY A 439 15.98 -14.80 12.59
N GLY A 440 15.89 -13.77 11.74
CA GLY A 440 14.81 -13.60 10.78
C GLY A 440 14.71 -14.76 9.78
N MET A 441 13.54 -14.95 9.18
CA MET A 441 13.28 -16.10 8.31
C MET A 441 12.40 -15.76 7.10
N TRP A 442 12.77 -16.30 5.94
CA TRP A 442 11.93 -16.32 4.74
C TRP A 442 11.70 -17.75 4.26
N GLU A 443 10.43 -18.16 4.22
CA GLU A 443 9.99 -19.47 3.73
C GLU A 443 9.26 -19.33 2.39
N VAL A 444 9.62 -20.16 1.41
CA VAL A 444 8.98 -20.25 0.10
C VAL A 444 8.47 -21.67 -0.14
N ASN A 445 7.20 -21.80 -0.51
CA ASN A 445 6.56 -23.10 -0.67
C ASN A 445 7.00 -23.88 -1.92
N LYS A 446 6.56 -25.15 -2.01
CA LYS A 446 7.00 -26.10 -3.04
C LYS A 446 6.45 -25.87 -4.45
N ASN A 447 5.50 -24.97 -4.65
CA ASN A 447 4.73 -24.93 -5.90
C ASN A 447 5.45 -24.17 -7.01
N VAL A 448 6.32 -23.22 -6.67
CA VAL A 448 6.96 -22.32 -7.64
C VAL A 448 8.43 -22.12 -7.26
N TYR A 449 9.26 -21.88 -8.28
CA TYR A 449 10.68 -21.61 -8.10
C TYR A 449 10.93 -20.25 -7.44
N THR A 450 12.08 -20.12 -6.79
CA THR A 450 12.63 -18.83 -6.38
C THR A 450 13.66 -18.37 -7.40
N THR A 451 13.65 -17.09 -7.76
CA THR A 451 14.65 -16.55 -8.68
C THR A 451 15.34 -15.32 -8.10
N ILE A 452 16.67 -15.32 -8.12
CA ILE A 452 17.51 -14.20 -7.70
C ILE A 452 18.19 -13.66 -8.96
N GLY A 453 17.81 -12.46 -9.39
CA GLY A 453 18.21 -11.89 -10.67
C GLY A 453 17.49 -12.57 -11.82
N VAL A 454 16.26 -12.17 -12.10
CA VAL A 454 15.49 -12.69 -13.25
C VAL A 454 16.05 -12.10 -14.55
N ALA A 455 15.73 -10.85 -14.85
CA ALA A 455 16.33 -10.08 -15.94
C ALA A 455 17.23 -8.95 -15.42
N GLY A 456 16.98 -8.48 -14.19
CA GLY A 456 17.74 -7.43 -13.52
C GLY A 456 18.67 -7.97 -12.46
N VAL A 457 18.87 -7.17 -11.40
CA VAL A 457 19.81 -7.48 -10.32
C VAL A 457 19.05 -7.96 -9.09
N GLY A 458 19.33 -9.19 -8.64
CA GLY A 458 18.83 -9.73 -7.39
C GLY A 458 19.97 -9.99 -6.41
N ASN A 459 19.85 -9.52 -5.19
CA ASN A 459 20.81 -9.77 -4.10
C ASN A 459 20.09 -10.33 -2.88
N LEU A 460 20.58 -11.45 -2.36
CA LEU A 460 20.12 -12.05 -1.11
C LEU A 460 21.31 -12.17 -0.15
N ASN A 461 21.25 -11.42 0.95
CA ASN A 461 22.24 -11.44 2.00
C ASN A 461 21.64 -12.08 3.25
N ILE A 462 22.35 -13.06 3.82
CA ILE A 462 21.91 -13.77 5.01
C ILE A 462 23.06 -13.78 6.02
N SER A 463 22.82 -13.21 7.20
CA SER A 463 23.77 -13.17 8.31
C SER A 463 23.08 -13.24 9.67
N ASP A 464 23.88 -13.22 10.74
CA ASP A 464 23.48 -13.12 12.13
C ASP A 464 22.37 -14.12 12.51
N GLY A 465 22.46 -15.35 12.00
CA GLY A 465 21.49 -16.41 12.28
C GLY A 465 20.22 -16.37 11.43
N GLY A 466 20.16 -15.49 10.42
CA GLY A 466 19.08 -15.42 9.44
C GLY A 466 18.96 -16.71 8.62
N LYS A 467 17.75 -17.02 8.14
CA LYS A 467 17.44 -18.27 7.43
C LYS A 467 16.58 -18.06 6.20
N PHE A 468 16.93 -18.74 5.12
CA PHE A 468 16.09 -18.87 3.93
C PHE A 468 15.76 -20.33 3.68
N VAL A 469 14.48 -20.65 3.48
CA VAL A 469 14.00 -22.01 3.21
C VAL A 469 13.12 -22.01 1.98
N SER A 470 13.54 -22.68 0.92
CA SER A 470 12.73 -22.93 -0.28
C SER A 470 12.47 -24.42 -0.45
N GLN A 471 11.19 -24.78 -0.59
CA GLN A 471 10.79 -26.16 -0.86
C GLN A 471 10.82 -26.51 -2.36
N ASN A 472 11.46 -25.67 -3.19
CA ASN A 472 11.64 -25.89 -4.62
C ASN A 472 13.06 -25.47 -5.06
N ILE A 473 13.28 -25.30 -6.36
CA ILE A 473 14.55 -24.91 -6.95
C ILE A 473 14.72 -23.39 -6.84
N THR A 474 15.96 -22.97 -6.55
CA THR A 474 16.38 -21.57 -6.63
C THR A 474 17.28 -21.35 -7.84
N PHE A 475 16.94 -20.38 -8.69
CA PHE A 475 17.75 -19.95 -9.83
C PHE A 475 18.46 -18.64 -9.52
N LEU A 476 19.73 -18.52 -9.93
CA LEU A 476 20.49 -17.27 -9.89
C LEU A 476 20.90 -16.89 -11.31
N GLY A 477 20.60 -15.65 -11.72
CA GLY A 477 20.85 -15.18 -13.08
C GLY A 477 20.01 -15.96 -14.09
N ASP A 478 18.68 -15.82 -14.00
CA ASP A 478 17.75 -16.65 -14.75
C ASP A 478 17.77 -16.35 -16.25
N LYS A 479 17.56 -15.10 -16.66
CA LYS A 479 17.64 -14.67 -18.06
C LYS A 479 19.04 -14.15 -18.42
N ALA A 480 19.30 -13.94 -19.71
CA ALA A 480 20.62 -13.56 -20.22
C ALA A 480 21.23 -12.30 -19.59
N SER A 481 20.41 -11.29 -19.25
CA SER A 481 20.82 -10.07 -18.55
C SER A 481 20.80 -10.19 -17.03
N GLY A 482 20.16 -11.23 -16.49
CA GLY A 482 19.95 -11.40 -15.05
C GLY A 482 21.26 -11.60 -14.30
N ILE A 483 21.38 -10.90 -13.17
CA ILE A 483 22.50 -10.99 -12.25
C ILE A 483 21.96 -11.37 -10.87
N GLY A 484 22.26 -12.59 -10.43
CA GLY A 484 21.87 -13.08 -9.12
C GLY A 484 23.05 -13.23 -8.18
N THR A 485 22.96 -12.65 -6.99
CA THR A 485 23.98 -12.79 -5.94
C THR A 485 23.35 -13.33 -4.66
N LEU A 486 23.95 -14.39 -4.10
CA LEU A 486 23.66 -14.91 -2.76
C LEU A 486 24.91 -14.80 -1.89
N ASN A 487 24.79 -14.17 -0.73
CA ASN A 487 25.85 -14.11 0.28
C ASN A 487 25.36 -14.74 1.60
N LEU A 488 26.08 -15.75 2.09
CA LEU A 488 25.84 -16.41 3.37
C LEU A 488 27.10 -16.26 4.25
N MET A 489 26.95 -15.55 5.36
CA MET A 489 28.08 -14.82 5.96
C MET A 489 28.53 -15.28 7.36
N ASP A 490 27.83 -16.22 7.99
CA ASP A 490 28.21 -16.77 9.30
C ASP A 490 27.64 -18.17 9.58
N ALA A 491 28.22 -18.83 10.57
CA ALA A 491 27.92 -20.21 10.96
C ALA A 491 26.51 -20.47 11.49
N THR A 492 25.79 -19.44 11.90
CA THR A 492 24.41 -19.59 12.39
C THR A 492 23.37 -19.38 11.30
N SER A 493 23.77 -18.85 10.15
CA SER A 493 22.91 -18.66 9.00
C SER A 493 22.83 -19.89 8.10
N SER A 494 21.64 -20.12 7.54
CA SER A 494 21.39 -21.23 6.61
C SER A 494 20.61 -20.82 5.37
N PHE A 495 20.92 -21.49 4.27
CA PHE A 495 20.15 -21.45 3.03
C PHE A 495 19.76 -22.88 2.65
N ASP A 496 18.46 -23.17 2.71
CA ASP A 496 17.91 -24.50 2.42
C ASP A 496 17.07 -24.45 1.15
N THR A 497 17.43 -25.24 0.15
CA THR A 497 16.67 -25.34 -1.12
C THR A 497 16.61 -26.80 -1.58
N VAL A 498 15.62 -27.15 -2.42
CA VAL A 498 15.62 -28.47 -3.06
C VAL A 498 16.73 -28.54 -4.11
N GLY A 499 16.84 -27.55 -4.98
CA GLY A 499 17.91 -27.47 -5.96
C GLY A 499 18.43 -26.05 -6.09
N ILE A 500 19.65 -25.91 -6.57
CA ILE A 500 20.21 -24.60 -6.91
C ILE A 500 20.83 -24.62 -8.31
N ASN A 501 20.54 -23.59 -9.11
CA ASN A 501 21.15 -23.38 -10.42
C ASN A 501 21.77 -21.97 -10.45
N VAL A 502 23.09 -21.93 -10.50
CA VAL A 502 23.89 -20.70 -10.44
C VAL A 502 24.34 -20.33 -11.84
N GLY A 503 23.85 -19.20 -12.35
CA GLY A 503 24.09 -18.75 -13.72
C GLY A 503 23.31 -19.61 -14.71
N ASN A 504 21.97 -19.47 -14.72
CA ASN A 504 21.11 -20.23 -15.61
C ASN A 504 21.33 -19.82 -17.08
N PHE A 505 20.79 -18.69 -17.53
CA PHE A 505 21.17 -18.05 -18.80
C PHE A 505 22.03 -16.81 -18.60
N GLY A 506 21.95 -16.18 -17.43
CA GLY A 506 22.69 -14.98 -17.04
C GLY A 506 23.89 -15.27 -16.13
N SER A 507 24.17 -14.33 -15.22
CA SER A 507 25.28 -14.45 -14.26
C SER A 507 24.75 -14.75 -12.86
N GLY A 508 25.25 -15.83 -12.24
CA GLY A 508 24.95 -16.18 -10.86
C GLY A 508 26.22 -16.24 -10.02
N ILE A 509 26.17 -15.69 -8.83
CA ILE A 509 27.27 -15.72 -7.85
C ILE A 509 26.71 -16.20 -6.51
N VAL A 510 27.34 -17.20 -5.93
CA VAL A 510 27.07 -17.66 -4.57
C VAL A 510 28.34 -17.57 -3.75
N ASN A 511 28.29 -16.86 -2.62
CA ASN A 511 29.39 -16.77 -1.67
C ASN A 511 28.93 -17.36 -0.33
N VAL A 512 29.65 -18.38 0.14
CA VAL A 512 29.43 -19.02 1.44
C VAL A 512 30.71 -18.91 2.24
N SER A 513 30.62 -18.36 3.45
CA SER A 513 31.78 -17.99 4.26
C SER A 513 31.51 -18.12 5.77
N ASN A 514 32.59 -18.08 6.56
CA ASN A 514 32.58 -18.03 8.03
C ASN A 514 31.72 -19.13 8.70
N GLY A 515 31.85 -20.37 8.24
CA GLY A 515 31.13 -21.53 8.79
C GLY A 515 29.68 -21.69 8.35
N ALA A 516 29.18 -20.81 7.47
CA ALA A 516 27.83 -20.87 6.93
C ALA A 516 27.46 -22.21 6.26
N THR A 517 26.17 -22.56 6.23
CA THR A 517 25.68 -23.80 5.60
C THR A 517 24.68 -23.53 4.47
N LEU A 518 25.04 -23.97 3.26
CA LEU A 518 24.17 -24.06 2.09
C LEU A 518 23.72 -25.51 1.89
N ASN A 519 22.42 -25.79 1.93
CA ASN A 519 21.85 -27.10 1.62
C ASN A 519 21.09 -27.06 0.28
N SER A 520 21.45 -27.95 -0.64
CA SER A 520 20.73 -28.16 -1.91
C SER A 520 20.61 -29.65 -2.20
N THR A 521 19.63 -30.28 -1.55
CA THR A 521 19.55 -31.75 -1.38
C THR A 521 19.18 -32.54 -2.62
N GLY A 522 18.59 -31.89 -3.61
CA GLY A 522 18.28 -32.40 -4.92
C GLY A 522 19.51 -32.31 -5.82
N TYR A 523 19.97 -31.10 -6.16
CA TYR A 523 21.12 -30.90 -7.05
C TYR A 523 21.75 -29.52 -6.90
N GLY A 524 22.97 -29.37 -7.42
CA GLY A 524 23.68 -28.10 -7.56
C GLY A 524 24.27 -27.94 -8.95
N PHE A 525 23.73 -27.02 -9.73
CA PHE A 525 24.19 -26.75 -11.10
C PHE A 525 24.86 -25.39 -11.18
N ILE A 526 25.97 -25.31 -11.92
CA ILE A 526 26.74 -24.09 -12.14
C ILE A 526 26.95 -23.92 -13.65
N GLY A 527 26.55 -22.79 -14.23
CA GLY A 527 26.58 -22.56 -15.67
C GLY A 527 25.54 -23.41 -16.42
N GLY A 528 24.26 -23.21 -16.08
CA GLY A 528 23.14 -24.08 -16.45
C GLY A 528 22.89 -24.21 -17.96
N ASN A 529 22.77 -23.08 -18.67
CA ASN A 529 22.54 -23.01 -20.12
C ASN A 529 23.75 -22.42 -20.86
N ALA A 530 23.76 -22.47 -22.21
CA ALA A 530 24.91 -22.13 -23.05
C ALA A 530 25.52 -20.73 -22.82
N SER A 531 24.70 -19.73 -22.46
CA SER A 531 25.17 -18.37 -22.10
C SER A 531 25.45 -18.18 -20.61
N GLY A 532 24.99 -19.12 -19.78
CA GLY A 532 25.04 -19.06 -18.33
C GLY A 532 26.47 -19.02 -17.79
N LYS A 533 26.67 -18.17 -16.79
CA LYS A 533 27.94 -18.01 -16.07
C LYS A 533 27.67 -18.13 -14.58
N GLY A 534 28.04 -19.26 -14.00
CA GLY A 534 27.91 -19.48 -12.56
C GLY A 534 29.26 -19.46 -11.86
N ILE A 535 29.33 -18.80 -10.71
CA ILE A 535 30.48 -18.83 -9.81
C ILE A 535 29.96 -19.17 -8.41
N VAL A 536 30.54 -20.20 -7.80
CA VAL A 536 30.26 -20.57 -6.41
C VAL A 536 31.56 -20.56 -5.63
N ASN A 537 31.59 -19.80 -4.53
CA ASN A 537 32.73 -19.69 -3.63
C ASN A 537 32.34 -20.25 -2.26
N ILE A 538 32.99 -21.32 -1.84
CA ILE A 538 32.83 -21.95 -0.51
C ILE A 538 34.15 -21.74 0.24
N SER A 539 34.10 -20.98 1.32
CA SER A 539 35.30 -20.52 2.02
C SER A 539 35.17 -20.51 3.53
N THR A 540 36.29 -20.40 4.24
CA THR A 540 36.33 -20.10 5.69
C THR A 540 35.46 -21.07 6.49
N ASP A 541 35.79 -22.36 6.42
CA ASP A 541 35.11 -23.47 7.13
C ASP A 541 33.61 -23.64 6.83
N SER A 542 33.10 -23.03 5.75
CA SER A 542 31.70 -23.19 5.35
C SER A 542 31.40 -24.50 4.62
N LEU A 543 30.12 -24.87 4.58
CA LEU A 543 29.64 -26.12 4.01
C LEU A 543 28.62 -25.87 2.89
N TRP A 544 28.85 -26.46 1.72
CA TRP A 544 27.80 -26.75 0.75
C TRP A 544 27.48 -28.24 0.76
N ASN A 545 26.29 -28.56 1.28
CA ASN A 545 25.84 -29.92 1.44
C ASN A 545 24.74 -30.27 0.42
N LEU A 546 25.06 -31.15 -0.52
CA LEU A 546 24.12 -31.76 -1.44
C LEU A 546 23.75 -33.19 -1.01
N LYS A 547 24.49 -33.77 -0.05
CA LYS A 547 24.24 -35.12 0.43
C LYS A 547 23.06 -35.16 1.41
N THR A 548 22.19 -36.12 1.19
CA THR A 548 21.18 -36.54 2.18
C THR A 548 21.24 -38.04 2.38
N SER A 549 20.59 -38.52 3.44
CA SER A 549 20.37 -39.95 3.67
C SER A 549 19.44 -40.63 2.64
N SER A 550 18.90 -39.88 1.67
CA SER A 550 17.96 -40.37 0.63
C SER A 550 18.67 -40.71 -0.70
N THR A 551 18.02 -41.48 -1.59
CA THR A 551 18.61 -41.97 -2.85
C THR A 551 18.39 -41.07 -4.08
N ASN A 552 17.89 -39.84 -3.91
CA ASN A 552 17.68 -38.92 -5.03
C ASN A 552 19.02 -38.51 -5.69
N ALA A 553 18.94 -37.96 -6.91
CA ALA A 553 20.11 -37.62 -7.73
C ALA A 553 20.87 -36.39 -7.19
N GLN A 554 21.62 -36.56 -6.09
CA GLN A 554 22.46 -35.57 -5.38
C GLN A 554 23.69 -35.15 -6.22
N LEU A 555 23.40 -34.53 -7.35
CA LEU A 555 24.35 -34.28 -8.43
C LEU A 555 24.89 -32.84 -8.36
N LEU A 556 26.22 -32.73 -8.37
CA LEU A 556 26.92 -31.48 -8.57
C LEU A 556 27.42 -31.42 -10.01
N GLN A 557 27.01 -30.39 -10.77
CA GLN A 557 27.47 -30.17 -12.14
C GLN A 557 28.08 -28.79 -12.29
N VAL A 558 29.33 -28.74 -12.74
CA VAL A 558 30.08 -27.50 -12.94
C VAL A 558 30.37 -27.32 -14.42
N GLY A 559 29.73 -26.32 -15.03
CA GLY A 559 29.69 -26.16 -16.49
C GLY A 559 28.73 -27.17 -17.11
N VAL A 560 27.41 -26.94 -16.96
CA VAL A 560 26.38 -27.84 -17.53
C VAL A 560 26.36 -27.70 -19.06
N LEU A 561 25.83 -26.58 -19.55
CA LEU A 561 25.90 -26.18 -20.96
C LEU A 561 26.76 -24.92 -21.14
N GLY A 562 26.89 -24.11 -20.08
CA GLY A 562 27.61 -22.84 -20.07
C GLY A 562 28.97 -22.92 -19.40
N LYS A 563 29.32 -21.84 -18.69
CA LYS A 563 30.55 -21.72 -17.91
C LYS A 563 30.23 -21.82 -16.42
N GLY A 564 30.80 -22.81 -15.75
CA GLY A 564 30.71 -22.93 -14.30
C GLY A 564 32.07 -22.89 -13.64
N GLU A 565 32.14 -22.18 -12.51
CA GLU A 565 33.31 -22.09 -11.66
C GLU A 565 32.92 -22.43 -10.21
N LEU A 566 33.66 -23.34 -9.59
CA LEU A 566 33.53 -23.70 -8.19
C LEU A 566 34.87 -23.53 -7.49
N ASN A 567 34.92 -22.61 -6.54
CA ASN A 567 36.09 -22.35 -5.71
C ASN A 567 35.82 -22.84 -4.29
N ILE A 568 36.62 -23.80 -3.83
CA ILE A 568 36.61 -24.35 -2.48
C ILE A 568 37.93 -23.93 -1.83
N THR A 569 37.88 -23.00 -0.90
CA THR A 569 39.08 -22.35 -0.36
C THR A 569 39.07 -22.28 1.16
N THR A 570 40.22 -22.10 1.80
CA THR A 570 40.31 -21.75 3.24
C THR A 570 39.42 -22.61 4.14
N GLY A 571 39.50 -23.95 4.02
CA GLY A 571 38.71 -24.87 4.85
C GLY A 571 37.26 -25.11 4.40
N GLY A 572 36.83 -24.52 3.28
CA GLY A 572 35.50 -24.76 2.71
C GLY A 572 35.28 -26.23 2.34
N ILE A 573 34.04 -26.70 2.49
CA ILE A 573 33.67 -28.11 2.26
C ILE A 573 32.49 -28.18 1.30
N VAL A 574 32.62 -29.01 0.26
CA VAL A 574 31.51 -29.37 -0.63
C VAL A 574 31.30 -30.88 -0.58
N LYS A 575 30.06 -31.30 -0.32
CA LYS A 575 29.66 -32.70 -0.30
C LYS A 575 28.60 -32.99 -1.33
N ALA A 576 28.93 -33.81 -2.32
CA ALA A 576 28.01 -34.28 -3.35
C ALA A 576 28.05 -35.80 -3.48
N ARG A 577 27.03 -36.42 -4.08
CA ARG A 577 27.12 -37.84 -4.42
C ARG A 577 27.91 -38.02 -5.70
N ASP A 578 27.51 -37.38 -6.78
CA ASP A 578 28.22 -37.45 -8.04
C ASP A 578 28.62 -36.04 -8.46
N THR A 579 29.85 -35.88 -8.94
CA THR A 579 30.38 -34.59 -9.41
C THR A 579 30.77 -34.71 -10.88
N GLN A 580 30.27 -33.79 -11.70
CA GLN A 580 30.53 -33.74 -13.14
C GLN A 580 31.00 -32.35 -13.54
N ILE A 581 32.11 -32.28 -14.27
CA ILE A 581 32.71 -31.03 -14.73
C ILE A 581 32.68 -31.03 -16.26
N ALA A 582 32.10 -29.99 -16.85
CA ALA A 582 31.87 -29.81 -18.27
C ALA A 582 31.04 -30.94 -18.91
N LEU A 583 29.73 -30.92 -18.61
CA LEU A 583 28.79 -31.99 -18.96
C LEU A 583 28.59 -32.15 -20.47
N ASN A 584 28.38 -31.04 -21.19
CA ASN A 584 27.98 -31.04 -22.61
C ASN A 584 29.10 -30.54 -23.55
N ASP A 585 28.94 -30.77 -24.86
CA ASP A 585 29.82 -30.18 -25.88
C ASP A 585 29.90 -28.65 -25.71
N LYS A 586 31.10 -28.09 -25.87
CA LYS A 586 31.46 -26.67 -25.68
C LYS A 586 31.26 -26.08 -24.28
N SER A 587 30.69 -26.84 -23.33
CA SER A 587 30.62 -26.42 -21.93
C SER A 587 32.02 -26.30 -21.32
N LYS A 588 32.16 -25.42 -20.33
CA LYS A 588 33.40 -25.23 -19.57
C LYS A 588 33.12 -25.30 -18.08
N GLY A 589 33.81 -26.19 -17.40
CA GLY A 589 33.77 -26.31 -15.95
C GLY A 589 35.16 -26.14 -15.36
N ASP A 590 35.28 -25.30 -14.34
CA ASP A 590 36.50 -25.13 -13.56
C ASP A 590 36.19 -25.35 -12.09
N VAL A 591 36.90 -26.29 -11.47
CA VAL A 591 36.80 -26.56 -10.03
C VAL A 591 38.18 -26.40 -9.41
N ARG A 592 38.27 -25.54 -8.40
CA ARG A 592 39.48 -25.32 -7.61
C ARG A 592 39.24 -25.73 -6.17
N VAL A 593 40.09 -26.62 -5.65
CA VAL A 593 40.15 -26.96 -4.22
C VAL A 593 41.50 -26.52 -3.69
N ASP A 594 41.51 -25.49 -2.85
CA ASP A 594 42.71 -24.76 -2.46
C ASP A 594 42.80 -24.52 -0.96
N GLY A 595 43.94 -24.82 -0.36
CA GLY A 595 44.19 -24.56 1.05
C GLY A 595 43.89 -25.76 1.96
N GLN A 596 44.48 -25.71 3.14
CA GLN A 596 44.33 -26.75 4.16
C GLN A 596 42.84 -26.92 4.54
N ASN A 597 42.41 -28.17 4.75
CA ASN A 597 41.04 -28.57 5.09
C ASN A 597 39.97 -28.27 4.02
N SER A 598 40.32 -27.61 2.92
CA SER A 598 39.40 -27.45 1.79
C SER A 598 39.12 -28.82 1.19
N LEU A 599 37.84 -29.19 1.08
CA LEU A 599 37.42 -30.55 0.74
C LEU A 599 36.32 -30.55 -0.32
N LEU A 600 36.55 -31.32 -1.39
CA LEU A 600 35.49 -31.81 -2.25
C LEU A 600 35.28 -33.30 -1.99
N GLU A 601 34.13 -33.67 -1.45
CA GLU A 601 33.76 -35.06 -1.17
C GLU A 601 32.71 -35.52 -2.18
N THR A 602 33.00 -36.60 -2.90
CA THR A 602 32.13 -37.19 -3.94
C THR A 602 32.21 -38.71 -3.93
N PHE A 603 31.23 -39.39 -4.53
CA PHE A 603 31.28 -40.82 -4.81
C PHE A 603 31.88 -41.08 -6.19
N ASN A 604 31.35 -40.48 -7.25
CA ASN A 604 32.00 -40.47 -8.58
C ASN A 604 32.47 -39.07 -8.98
N MET A 605 33.55 -38.99 -9.75
CA MET A 605 34.07 -37.75 -10.31
C MET A 605 34.26 -37.90 -11.82
N TYR A 606 33.68 -36.98 -12.60
CA TYR A 606 33.87 -36.89 -14.04
C TYR A 606 34.44 -35.52 -14.39
N VAL A 607 35.64 -35.47 -14.97
CA VAL A 607 36.28 -34.23 -15.40
C VAL A 607 36.35 -34.20 -16.92
N GLY A 608 35.65 -33.26 -17.53
CA GLY A 608 35.48 -33.23 -18.98
C GLY A 608 34.60 -34.39 -19.44
N THR A 609 33.29 -34.33 -19.15
CA THR A 609 32.35 -35.39 -19.57
C THR A 609 32.16 -35.38 -21.09
N SER A 610 31.71 -34.25 -21.65
CA SER A 610 31.66 -34.01 -23.10
C SER A 610 32.29 -32.67 -23.50
N GLY A 611 32.56 -31.78 -22.53
CA GLY A 611 33.18 -30.48 -22.75
C GLY A 611 34.62 -30.37 -22.26
N THR A 612 35.05 -29.15 -21.93
CA THR A 612 36.38 -28.87 -21.35
C THR A 612 36.27 -28.66 -19.84
N GLY A 613 36.66 -29.67 -19.07
CA GLY A 613 36.63 -29.64 -17.61
C GLY A 613 38.02 -29.58 -17.00
N THR A 614 38.18 -28.75 -15.98
CA THR A 614 39.41 -28.68 -15.17
C THR A 614 39.07 -28.87 -13.69
N LEU A 615 39.85 -29.73 -13.02
CA LEU A 615 39.89 -29.83 -11.57
C LEU A 615 41.32 -29.53 -11.11
N THR A 616 41.48 -28.56 -10.21
CA THR A 616 42.77 -28.13 -9.68
C THR A 616 42.79 -28.28 -8.16
N LEU A 617 43.73 -29.06 -7.65
CA LEU A 617 44.01 -29.25 -6.22
C LEU A 617 45.31 -28.52 -5.87
N THR A 618 45.28 -27.54 -4.97
CA THR A 618 46.48 -26.79 -4.55
C THR A 618 46.52 -26.54 -3.05
N ASN A 619 47.72 -26.23 -2.52
CA ASN A 619 47.92 -25.83 -1.12
C ASN A 619 47.24 -26.75 -0.09
N SER A 620 47.35 -28.08 -0.28
CA SER A 620 46.70 -29.10 0.57
C SER A 620 45.16 -29.17 0.51
N GLY A 621 44.55 -28.67 -0.56
CA GLY A 621 43.15 -28.96 -0.88
C GLY A 621 42.95 -30.43 -1.25
N THR A 622 41.85 -31.04 -0.80
CA THR A 622 41.60 -32.48 -0.87
C THR A 622 40.39 -32.81 -1.75
N LEU A 623 40.56 -33.80 -2.64
CA LEU A 623 39.44 -34.52 -3.27
C LEU A 623 39.28 -35.86 -2.56
N ASN A 624 38.13 -36.11 -1.91
CA ASN A 624 37.79 -37.41 -1.34
C ASN A 624 36.77 -38.13 -2.22
N VAL A 625 37.14 -39.30 -2.73
CA VAL A 625 36.28 -40.18 -3.54
C VAL A 625 35.93 -41.41 -2.71
N GLU A 626 34.71 -41.45 -2.15
CA GLU A 626 34.33 -42.39 -1.07
C GLU A 626 34.14 -43.86 -1.51
N GLY A 627 34.32 -44.18 -2.78
CA GLY A 627 34.21 -45.55 -3.27
C GLY A 627 33.88 -45.72 -4.76
N GLY A 628 33.72 -44.63 -5.51
CA GLY A 628 33.57 -44.67 -6.98
C GLY A 628 34.86 -44.35 -7.73
N GLU A 629 34.74 -44.02 -9.00
CA GLU A 629 35.87 -43.80 -9.92
C GLU A 629 36.03 -42.32 -10.31
N VAL A 630 37.25 -41.99 -10.78
CA VAL A 630 37.58 -40.70 -11.40
C VAL A 630 37.78 -40.91 -12.90
N TYR A 631 36.98 -40.24 -13.72
CA TYR A 631 37.06 -40.29 -15.18
C TYR A 631 37.52 -38.95 -15.74
N LEU A 632 38.43 -38.98 -16.73
CA LEU A 632 38.94 -37.80 -17.41
C LEU A 632 38.64 -37.94 -18.92
N GLY A 633 37.98 -36.94 -19.53
CA GLY A 633 37.71 -36.94 -20.97
C GLY A 633 36.80 -38.09 -21.42
N VAL A 634 35.57 -38.13 -20.92
CA VAL A 634 34.71 -39.33 -20.96
C VAL A 634 34.20 -39.67 -22.37
N PHE A 635 33.67 -38.67 -23.10
CA PHE A 635 33.11 -38.85 -24.44
C PHE A 635 33.81 -37.92 -25.43
N GLU A 636 34.26 -38.45 -26.58
CA GLU A 636 34.85 -37.63 -27.64
C GLU A 636 33.90 -36.49 -28.05
N PRO A 637 34.34 -35.21 -28.14
CA PRO A 637 35.72 -34.69 -28.11
C PRO A 637 36.18 -34.10 -26.76
N ALA A 638 35.68 -34.60 -25.62
CA ALA A 638 35.93 -34.03 -24.30
C ALA A 638 37.41 -33.89 -23.93
N VAL A 639 37.69 -32.88 -23.11
CA VAL A 639 39.01 -32.67 -22.51
C VAL A 639 38.83 -32.56 -21.00
N GLY A 640 39.35 -33.55 -20.27
CA GLY A 640 39.43 -33.54 -18.82
C GLY A 640 40.85 -33.27 -18.34
N THR A 641 41.05 -32.22 -17.54
CA THR A 641 42.34 -31.89 -16.94
C THR A 641 42.26 -31.98 -15.41
N LEU A 642 43.11 -32.81 -14.81
CA LEU A 642 43.29 -32.88 -13.36
C LEU A 642 44.68 -32.37 -13.00
N ASN A 643 44.74 -31.21 -12.35
CA ASN A 643 45.97 -30.61 -11.86
C ASN A 643 46.13 -30.89 -10.37
N ILE A 644 47.25 -31.52 -9.99
CA ILE A 644 47.58 -31.80 -8.59
C ILE A 644 48.85 -31.02 -8.26
N GLY A 645 48.69 -29.94 -7.48
CA GLY A 645 49.79 -29.11 -6.99
C GLY A 645 50.69 -29.85 -6.00
N ALA A 646 51.87 -29.31 -5.74
CA ALA A 646 52.82 -29.94 -4.83
C ALA A 646 52.30 -29.92 -3.37
N ALA A 647 52.03 -31.13 -2.84
CA ALA A 647 51.62 -31.53 -1.47
C ALA A 647 50.13 -31.32 -1.07
N HIS A 648 49.30 -32.34 -0.78
CA HIS A 648 49.37 -33.82 -0.77
C HIS A 648 48.15 -34.38 -1.53
N GLY A 649 48.31 -35.51 -2.20
CA GLY A 649 47.24 -36.24 -2.88
C GLY A 649 46.35 -37.06 -1.97
#